data_AF-A0AA88H8L5-F1
#
_entry.id   AF-A0AA88H8L5-F1
#
_cell.length_a   1.000
_cell.length_b   1.000
_cell.length_c   1.000
_cell.angle_alpha   90.00
_cell.angle_beta   90.00
_cell.angle_gamma   90.00
#
_symmetry.space_group_name_H-M   'P 1'
#
loop_
_entity.id
_entity.type
_entity.pdbx_description
1 polymer ?
#
loop_
_entity_poly.entity_id
_entity_poly.type
_entity_poly.pdbx_seq_one_letter_code
_entity_poly.pdbx_strand_id
1 'polypeptide(L)'
;MSKICPYCKALKFNGETMGMCCASGKVKLPLLAAPPEPLKTFLTGTTSESKRFLSKIRKYNSYFQMTSFGAQIKNPDQFMSTFKVKGQIYHRAGSLLPFSGDNHKFLQLYFISDRNSELNARCEISPNVERTIVSQLQHLFHENNNLVRLFKTAIDLMPTDTHKIVISADKTPPGQHVRRYNAPTIDEMAIVMVGDQFLPRDIILHKRNAQLLRIAETHRCYDALQYPIIFWDGADGYHFNIKLMNPATNKEMNKKCSAMHYYSYRLMIRQDEENYILKCRELFHQFVVDMYAKIESERLLYIRLNQTKLRSEQYIHLRDAVINDGNTTNVGRLTILPSSYAGSPRHMHEYAQDAIAYVRLYVRPDLFITFTCNQSWDEILQLLLQGQSAVHRHDITARVFRQKLKSLINYIVKLEVFGSVRCWMYSVAWQKRGLPHAHILIWLHKKITLNEIDDVISAEIPDKNVDKGLHDIIVKNMIHGPCGALNENSPCMAKGRYTKQYPRLLVSNTITGNDGYPQYRRRSTEDGGKTAIIKKRNGTTIEVDNQWVVPYSPLLSKTFNAHINVEYCNSVKAIKYICKYVNKGSDMAVFGLQPEIKDFDEIVQYQAGRYISSNEAVWRILSFPIHERSPAVVHLAVHLQNGQRVYFTETNVQQRVLNPPDTTLTAFFSLCKNDSFAKKLLYTEVPSYYTWSTKNKVFERRKQ
;
A
#
# COMPACT_ATOMS: atom_id res chain seq x y z
N MET A 1 -0.34 -21.61 -8.35
CA MET A 1 -0.29 -20.60 -9.44
C MET A 1 -0.23 -21.35 -10.76
N SER A 2 -1.20 -21.17 -11.65
CA SER A 2 -1.38 -22.02 -12.84
C SER A 2 -1.01 -21.35 -14.16
N LYS A 3 -0.76 -20.03 -14.19
CA LYS A 3 -0.36 -19.31 -15.40
C LYS A 3 1.10 -18.88 -15.31
N ILE A 4 1.81 -19.00 -16.42
CA ILE A 4 3.18 -18.51 -16.56
C ILE A 4 3.14 -17.30 -17.51
N CYS A 5 3.78 -16.20 -17.14
CA CYS A 5 3.91 -15.05 -18.02
C CYS A 5 4.80 -15.40 -19.22
N PRO A 6 4.35 -15.17 -20.47
CA PRO A 6 5.14 -15.52 -21.65
C PRO A 6 6.41 -14.66 -21.79
N TYR A 7 6.41 -13.44 -21.23
CA TYR A 7 7.53 -12.50 -21.38
C TYR A 7 8.62 -12.64 -20.33
N CYS A 8 8.26 -12.96 -19.09
CA CYS A 8 9.21 -12.95 -17.96
C CYS A 8 9.13 -14.20 -17.07
N LYS A 9 8.39 -15.23 -17.49
CA LYS A 9 8.25 -16.52 -16.78
C LYS A 9 7.72 -16.43 -15.34
N ALA A 10 7.16 -15.28 -14.96
CA ALA A 10 6.53 -15.09 -13.65
C ALA A 10 5.29 -15.98 -13.48
N LEU A 11 5.20 -16.64 -12.33
CA LEU A 11 4.08 -17.46 -11.92
C LEU A 11 2.91 -16.58 -11.47
N LYS A 12 1.72 -16.89 -11.97
CA LYS A 12 0.50 -16.11 -11.82
C LYS A 12 -0.72 -16.96 -11.48
N PHE A 13 -1.67 -16.35 -10.78
CA PHE A 13 -3.03 -16.87 -10.64
C PHE A 13 -3.85 -16.54 -11.89
N ASN A 14 -4.90 -17.33 -12.16
CA ASN A 14 -5.70 -17.23 -13.40
C ASN A 14 -6.30 -15.84 -13.65
N GLY A 15 -6.72 -15.12 -12.60
CA GLY A 15 -7.36 -13.79 -12.67
C GLY A 15 -6.42 -12.60 -12.50
N GLU A 16 -5.10 -12.80 -12.59
CA GLU A 16 -4.09 -11.73 -12.57
C GLU A 16 -3.80 -11.18 -13.97
N THR A 17 -3.73 -9.85 -14.09
CA THR A 17 -3.58 -9.16 -15.38
C THR A 17 -2.22 -9.41 -16.02
N MET A 18 -2.15 -9.40 -17.36
CA MET A 18 -0.90 -9.64 -18.10
C MET A 18 0.21 -8.66 -17.71
N GLY A 19 -0.14 -7.40 -17.47
CA GLY A 19 0.81 -6.33 -17.14
C GLY A 19 1.39 -6.38 -15.73
N MET A 20 0.80 -7.13 -14.79
CA MET A 20 1.14 -7.06 -13.35
C MET A 20 2.62 -7.33 -13.03
N CYS A 21 3.26 -8.24 -13.77
CA CYS A 21 4.62 -8.72 -13.47
C CYS A 21 5.74 -8.02 -14.23
N CYS A 22 5.47 -7.55 -15.46
CA CYS A 22 6.49 -7.00 -16.35
C CYS A 22 5.95 -5.94 -17.33
N ALA A 23 4.80 -5.32 -17.02
CA ALA A 23 4.11 -4.38 -17.90
C ALA A 23 3.92 -4.91 -19.34
N SER A 24 3.56 -6.19 -19.46
CA SER A 24 3.40 -6.91 -20.73
C SER A 24 4.70 -6.97 -21.54
N GLY A 25 5.79 -7.38 -20.88
CA GLY A 25 7.12 -7.56 -21.49
C GLY A 25 7.95 -6.29 -21.59
N LYS A 26 7.43 -5.14 -21.16
CA LYS A 26 8.13 -3.86 -21.23
C LYS A 26 9.19 -3.69 -20.14
N VAL A 27 9.08 -4.43 -19.04
CA VAL A 27 10.08 -4.43 -17.96
C VAL A 27 10.90 -5.70 -18.09
N LYS A 28 12.21 -5.54 -18.28
CA LYS A 28 13.18 -6.63 -18.33
C LYS A 28 14.35 -6.23 -17.43
N LEU A 29 14.52 -6.93 -16.32
CA LEU A 29 15.61 -6.70 -15.36
C LEU A 29 16.53 -7.92 -15.33
N PRO A 30 17.82 -7.75 -14.99
CA PRO A 30 18.73 -8.87 -14.72
C PRO A 30 18.15 -9.80 -13.65
N LEU A 31 18.39 -11.10 -13.77
CA LEU A 31 17.97 -12.06 -12.75
C LEU A 31 18.70 -11.80 -11.42
N LEU A 32 18.05 -12.17 -10.33
CA LEU A 32 18.61 -12.15 -8.98
C LEU A 32 19.71 -13.21 -8.86
N ALA A 33 20.96 -12.76 -8.67
CA ALA A 33 22.07 -13.65 -8.39
C ALA A 33 21.88 -14.33 -7.04
N ALA A 34 22.03 -15.66 -7.00
CA ALA A 34 21.91 -16.41 -5.76
C ALA A 34 22.98 -15.94 -4.75
N PRO A 35 22.62 -15.73 -3.46
CA PRO A 35 23.60 -15.37 -2.46
C PRO A 35 24.64 -16.48 -2.28
N PRO A 36 25.90 -16.14 -1.95
CA PRO A 36 26.91 -17.13 -1.60
C PRO A 36 26.64 -17.73 -0.21
N GLU A 37 27.34 -18.83 0.11
CA GLU A 37 27.36 -19.35 1.47
C GLU A 37 28.13 -18.40 2.41
N PRO A 38 27.71 -18.29 3.69
CA PRO A 38 26.64 -19.04 4.35
C PRO A 38 25.25 -18.40 4.24
N LEU A 39 25.12 -17.23 3.58
CA LEU A 39 23.85 -16.49 3.51
C LEU A 39 22.75 -17.30 2.81
N LYS A 40 23.10 -18.06 1.76
CA LYS A 40 22.17 -18.96 1.09
C LYS A 40 21.55 -19.96 2.07
N THR A 41 22.36 -20.68 2.83
CA THR A 41 21.87 -21.61 3.87
C THR A 41 21.06 -20.89 4.95
N PHE A 42 21.50 -19.72 5.39
CA PHE A 42 20.79 -18.92 6.39
C PHE A 42 19.37 -18.52 5.98
N LEU A 43 19.12 -18.29 4.69
CA LEU A 43 17.80 -17.91 4.17
C LEU A 43 16.83 -19.10 4.00
N THR A 44 17.28 -20.35 4.18
CA THR A 44 16.43 -21.54 3.99
C THR A 44 15.45 -21.77 5.15
N GLY A 45 15.86 -21.48 6.38
CA GLY A 45 15.07 -21.75 7.59
C GLY A 45 14.95 -23.23 7.96
N THR A 46 15.79 -24.10 7.41
CA THR A 46 15.75 -25.56 7.64
C THR A 46 16.58 -25.96 8.86
N THR A 47 17.76 -25.37 9.04
CA THR A 47 18.68 -25.64 10.15
C THR A 47 18.35 -24.83 11.42
N SER A 48 18.85 -25.25 12.58
CA SER A 48 18.71 -24.49 13.83
C SER A 48 19.34 -23.09 13.73
N GLU A 49 20.50 -22.98 13.07
CA GLU A 49 21.19 -21.70 12.85
C GLU A 49 20.40 -20.77 11.92
N SER A 50 19.90 -21.28 10.78
CA SER A 50 19.07 -20.48 9.86
C SER A 50 17.76 -20.00 10.51
N LYS A 51 17.13 -20.82 11.36
CA LYS A 51 15.94 -20.42 12.13
C LYS A 51 16.26 -19.27 13.11
N ARG A 52 17.39 -19.34 13.82
CA ARG A 52 17.86 -18.27 14.70
C ARG A 52 18.17 -17.00 13.92
N PHE A 53 18.92 -17.11 12.82
CA PHE A 53 19.19 -16.00 11.91
C PHE A 53 17.90 -15.31 11.45
N LEU A 54 16.97 -16.06 10.88
CA LEU A 54 15.71 -15.54 10.36
C LEU A 54 14.86 -14.87 11.43
N SER A 55 14.81 -15.41 12.66
CA SER A 55 14.08 -14.78 13.77
C SER A 55 14.59 -13.39 14.17
N LYS A 56 15.86 -13.09 13.84
CA LYS A 56 16.54 -11.83 14.17
C LYS A 56 17.09 -11.11 12.94
N ILE A 57 16.62 -11.46 11.72
CA ILE A 57 17.23 -11.01 10.46
C ILE A 57 17.29 -9.48 10.31
N ARG A 58 16.30 -8.75 10.85
CA ARG A 58 16.33 -7.28 10.88
C ARG A 58 17.49 -6.72 11.74
N LYS A 59 17.79 -7.38 12.86
CA LYS A 59 18.95 -7.02 13.71
C LYS A 59 20.24 -7.30 12.98
N TYR A 60 20.38 -8.49 12.38
CA TYR A 60 21.55 -8.81 11.55
C TYR A 60 21.75 -7.79 10.42
N ASN A 61 20.68 -7.42 9.70
CA ASN A 61 20.77 -6.38 8.67
C ASN A 61 21.24 -5.04 9.24
N SER A 62 20.71 -4.64 10.41
CA SER A 62 21.09 -3.38 11.06
C SER A 62 22.54 -3.32 11.50
N TYR A 63 23.21 -4.47 11.66
CA TYR A 63 24.64 -4.49 12.00
C TYR A 63 25.50 -4.14 10.82
N PHE A 64 25.03 -4.40 9.60
CA PHE A 64 25.77 -4.21 8.35
C PHE A 64 25.26 -3.04 7.51
N GLN A 65 24.10 -2.46 7.85
CA GLN A 65 23.59 -1.32 7.10
C GLN A 65 24.56 -0.13 7.16
N MET A 66 24.70 0.56 6.03
CA MET A 66 25.60 1.69 5.85
C MET A 66 24.88 3.03 6.07
N THR A 67 23.54 2.98 6.12
CA THR A 67 22.68 4.12 6.42
C THR A 67 21.83 3.86 7.66
N SER A 68 21.45 4.94 8.32
CA SER A 68 20.40 4.92 9.33
C SER A 68 19.02 4.90 8.68
N PHE A 69 18.09 4.16 9.30
CA PHE A 69 16.68 4.10 8.89
C PHE A 69 15.85 5.08 9.72
N GLY A 70 15.57 6.27 9.17
CA GLY A 70 14.77 7.29 9.84
C GLY A 70 13.28 7.11 9.57
N ALA A 71 12.51 6.67 10.57
CA ALA A 71 11.06 6.54 10.49
C ALA A 71 10.41 6.47 11.88
N GLN A 72 9.14 6.88 12.00
CA GLN A 72 8.34 6.57 13.20
C GLN A 72 7.79 5.15 13.09
N ILE A 73 8.56 4.17 13.57
CA ILE A 73 8.16 2.76 13.58
C ILE A 73 7.14 2.56 14.70
N LYS A 74 5.95 2.04 14.36
CA LYS A 74 5.00 1.61 15.38
C LYS A 74 5.35 0.19 15.78
N ASN A 75 5.72 -0.01 17.05
CA ASN A 75 6.06 -1.34 17.54
C ASN A 75 4.88 -2.30 17.33
N PRO A 76 5.15 -3.55 16.94
CA PRO A 76 4.14 -4.59 16.93
C PRO A 76 3.55 -4.76 18.34
N ASP A 77 2.26 -4.47 18.53
CA ASP A 77 1.54 -4.87 19.75
C ASP A 77 1.58 -6.42 19.88
N GLN A 78 1.34 -6.99 21.08
CA GLN A 78 1.30 -8.45 21.33
C GLN A 78 0.47 -9.28 20.32
N PHE A 79 -0.39 -8.63 19.53
CA PHE A 79 -1.29 -9.23 18.54
C PHE A 79 -0.94 -8.93 17.07
N MET A 80 0.14 -8.20 16.77
CA MET A 80 0.46 -7.71 15.43
C MET A 80 1.90 -8.09 15.03
N SER A 81 2.09 -8.94 14.02
CA SER A 81 3.43 -9.24 13.46
C SER A 81 3.81 -8.33 12.27
N THR A 82 2.90 -7.46 11.83
CA THR A 82 3.04 -6.64 10.63
C THR A 82 3.92 -5.41 10.90
N PHE A 83 4.95 -5.19 10.07
CA PHE A 83 5.76 -3.97 10.10
C PHE A 83 4.91 -2.77 9.66
N LYS A 84 4.89 -1.70 10.46
CA LYS A 84 4.10 -0.49 10.22
C LYS A 84 4.91 0.76 10.51
N VAL A 85 4.93 1.69 9.57
CA VAL A 85 5.57 3.00 9.69
C VAL A 85 4.52 4.10 9.66
N LYS A 86 4.74 5.15 10.45
CA LYS A 86 4.04 6.43 10.36
C LYS A 86 4.95 7.46 9.71
N GLY A 87 4.39 8.30 8.84
CA GLY A 87 5.08 9.47 8.31
C GLY A 87 6.01 9.17 7.13
N GLN A 88 7.07 9.98 7.01
CA GLN A 88 8.12 9.80 6.01
C GLN A 88 9.18 8.80 6.48
N ILE A 89 9.74 8.07 5.51
CA ILE A 89 10.95 7.27 5.66
C ILE A 89 12.08 8.04 4.98
N TYR A 90 13.26 8.07 5.58
CA TYR A 90 14.45 8.63 4.98
C TYR A 90 15.70 7.90 5.47
N HIS A 91 16.71 7.83 4.62
CA HIS A 91 18.00 7.27 4.97
C HIS A 91 19.02 8.38 5.18
N ARG A 92 19.87 8.25 6.21
CA ARG A 92 21.00 9.16 6.41
C ARG A 92 22.31 8.41 6.55
N ALA A 93 23.35 8.92 5.92
CA ALA A 93 24.74 8.50 6.11
C ALA A 93 25.51 9.60 6.87
N GLY A 94 26.43 9.19 7.74
CA GLY A 94 27.40 10.10 8.36
C GLY A 94 28.75 10.05 7.65
N SER A 95 29.77 10.66 8.26
CA SER A 95 31.16 10.54 7.82
C SER A 95 31.68 9.10 7.89
N LEU A 96 32.73 8.84 7.13
CA LEU A 96 33.40 7.54 7.07
C LEU A 96 34.12 7.19 8.38
N LEU A 97 34.71 8.19 9.05
CA LEU A 97 35.40 8.02 10.33
C LEU A 97 34.71 8.86 11.42
N PRO A 98 34.73 8.39 12.68
CA PRO A 98 34.29 9.18 13.82
C PRO A 98 35.27 10.34 14.11
N PHE A 99 34.80 11.31 14.91
CA PHE A 99 35.70 12.28 15.54
C PHE A 99 36.58 11.61 16.59
N SER A 100 37.68 12.27 16.96
CA SER A 100 38.59 11.75 17.98
C SER A 100 37.84 11.56 19.32
N GLY A 101 37.88 10.36 19.86
CA GLY A 101 37.20 10.00 21.11
C GLY A 101 35.77 9.44 20.95
N ASP A 102 35.19 9.48 19.75
CA ASP A 102 33.87 8.91 19.48
C ASP A 102 33.94 7.43 19.05
N ASN A 103 32.92 6.66 19.42
CA ASN A 103 32.75 5.28 18.97
C ASN A 103 32.26 5.21 17.51
N HIS A 104 32.77 4.22 16.76
CA HIS A 104 32.35 3.93 15.39
C HIS A 104 30.88 3.47 15.33
N LYS A 105 30.10 4.01 14.38
CA LYS A 105 28.68 3.67 14.17
C LYS A 105 28.36 3.41 12.68
N PHE A 106 27.44 2.48 12.41
CA PHE A 106 26.95 2.15 11.06
C PHE A 106 28.07 1.90 10.04
N LEU A 107 28.14 2.70 8.96
CA LEU A 107 29.19 2.65 7.94
C LEU A 107 30.61 2.72 8.53
N GLN A 108 30.80 3.46 9.62
CA GLN A 108 32.10 3.66 10.25
C GLN A 108 32.72 2.35 10.75
N LEU A 109 31.89 1.37 11.10
CA LEU A 109 32.36 0.07 11.61
C LEU A 109 33.23 -0.67 10.58
N TYR A 110 32.99 -0.46 9.28
CA TYR A 110 33.78 -1.09 8.21
C TYR A 110 35.23 -0.61 8.14
N PHE A 111 35.57 0.47 8.86
CA PHE A 111 36.90 1.09 8.86
C PHE A 111 37.69 0.83 10.15
N ILE A 112 37.20 -0.04 11.03
CA ILE A 112 38.00 -0.54 12.15
C ILE A 112 39.07 -1.48 11.58
N SER A 113 40.35 -1.16 11.82
CA SER A 113 41.49 -1.81 11.15
C SER A 113 41.59 -3.31 11.45
N ASP A 114 41.28 -3.72 12.68
CA ASP A 114 41.30 -5.12 13.09
C ASP A 114 39.91 -5.76 12.95
N ARG A 115 39.84 -6.89 12.23
CA ARG A 115 38.58 -7.62 11.96
C ARG A 115 37.91 -8.12 13.25
N ASN A 116 38.69 -8.49 14.27
CA ASN A 116 38.14 -8.96 15.53
C ASN A 116 37.55 -7.80 16.33
N SER A 117 38.21 -6.65 16.32
CA SER A 117 37.74 -5.41 16.93
C SER A 117 36.50 -4.87 16.24
N GLU A 118 36.43 -4.95 14.89
CA GLU A 118 35.22 -4.65 14.13
C GLU A 118 34.05 -5.54 14.57
N LEU A 119 34.29 -6.85 14.67
CA LEU A 119 33.29 -7.82 15.09
C LEU A 119 32.81 -7.55 16.53
N ASN A 120 33.74 -7.25 17.44
CA ASN A 120 33.42 -6.92 18.82
C ASN A 120 32.57 -5.65 18.90
N ALA A 121 32.96 -4.58 18.20
CA ALA A 121 32.19 -3.34 18.13
C ALA A 121 30.78 -3.56 17.56
N ARG A 122 30.63 -4.40 16.51
CA ARG A 122 29.31 -4.78 15.98
C ARG A 122 28.46 -5.53 17.02
N CYS A 123 29.06 -6.45 17.75
CA CYS A 123 28.38 -7.22 18.79
C CYS A 123 27.99 -6.38 20.02
N GLU A 124 28.73 -5.31 20.32
CA GLU A 124 28.45 -4.38 21.43
C GLU A 124 27.23 -3.47 21.16
N ILE A 125 26.95 -3.13 19.88
CA ILE A 125 25.84 -2.22 19.51
C ILE A 125 24.48 -2.72 20.01
N SER A 126 24.24 -4.03 19.93
CA SER A 126 23.08 -4.64 20.55
C SER A 126 23.45 -6.02 21.09
N PRO A 127 23.32 -6.27 22.40
CA PRO A 127 23.39 -7.64 22.88
C PRO A 127 22.22 -8.46 22.29
N ASN A 128 22.35 -9.79 22.24
CA ASN A 128 21.33 -10.77 21.82
C ASN A 128 21.33 -11.27 20.36
N VAL A 129 22.45 -11.19 19.63
CA VAL A 129 22.64 -11.95 18.38
C VAL A 129 23.81 -12.92 18.50
N GLU A 130 23.80 -13.98 17.70
CA GLU A 130 24.84 -15.01 17.70
C GLU A 130 26.12 -14.46 17.03
N ARG A 131 27.20 -14.29 17.81
CA ARG A 131 28.49 -13.74 17.33
C ARG A 131 29.07 -14.51 16.14
N THR A 132 28.88 -15.82 16.09
CA THR A 132 29.33 -16.67 14.98
C THR A 132 28.67 -16.27 13.65
N ILE A 133 27.37 -16.00 13.66
CA ILE A 133 26.61 -15.55 12.49
C ILE A 133 27.08 -14.16 12.04
N VAL A 134 27.31 -13.24 12.98
CA VAL A 134 27.86 -11.90 12.67
C VAL A 134 29.24 -12.03 12.02
N SER A 135 30.12 -12.86 12.55
CA SER A 135 31.46 -13.11 11.99
C SER A 135 31.39 -13.62 10.54
N GLN A 136 30.54 -14.61 10.30
CA GLN A 136 30.35 -15.19 8.97
C GLN A 136 29.79 -14.18 7.96
N LEU A 137 28.81 -13.36 8.36
CA LEU A 137 28.27 -12.30 7.52
C LEU A 137 29.30 -11.19 7.26
N GLN A 138 30.10 -10.83 8.26
CA GLN A 138 31.18 -9.85 8.11
C GLN A 138 32.18 -10.31 7.05
N HIS A 139 32.61 -11.58 7.10
CA HIS A 139 33.46 -12.17 6.08
C HIS A 139 32.84 -12.07 4.69
N LEU A 140 31.59 -12.52 4.56
CA LEU A 140 30.84 -12.49 3.31
C LEU A 140 30.76 -11.09 2.71
N PHE A 141 30.45 -10.06 3.50
CA PHE A 141 30.33 -8.69 2.99
C PHE A 141 31.68 -8.06 2.63
N HIS A 142 32.75 -8.34 3.37
CA HIS A 142 34.09 -7.84 3.00
C HIS A 142 34.59 -8.41 1.68
N GLU A 143 34.26 -9.67 1.38
CA GLU A 143 34.69 -10.33 0.15
C GLU A 143 33.82 -9.96 -1.05
N ASN A 144 32.50 -9.94 -0.86
CA ASN A 144 31.55 -9.96 -1.97
C ASN A 144 30.82 -8.64 -2.19
N ASN A 145 30.78 -7.72 -1.21
CA ASN A 145 29.99 -6.50 -1.34
C ASN A 145 30.80 -5.38 -2.00
N ASN A 146 30.37 -4.96 -3.19
CA ASN A 146 31.06 -3.95 -3.99
C ASN A 146 31.09 -2.57 -3.32
N LEU A 147 30.06 -2.21 -2.55
CA LEU A 147 30.04 -0.94 -1.81
C LEU A 147 31.04 -0.95 -0.66
N VAL A 148 31.15 -2.06 0.09
CA VAL A 148 32.17 -2.21 1.14
C VAL A 148 33.57 -2.05 0.56
N ARG A 149 33.85 -2.71 -0.56
CA ARG A 149 35.15 -2.59 -1.25
C ARG A 149 35.41 -1.16 -1.69
N LEU A 150 34.43 -0.52 -2.33
CA LEU A 150 34.51 0.87 -2.78
C LEU A 150 34.83 1.82 -1.62
N PHE A 151 34.15 1.67 -0.49
CA PHE A 151 34.41 2.48 0.70
C PHE A 151 35.81 2.29 1.25
N LYS A 152 36.28 1.03 1.35
CA LYS A 152 37.63 0.72 1.83
C LYS A 152 38.73 1.26 0.92
N THR A 153 38.58 1.13 -0.40
CA THR A 153 39.58 1.70 -1.31
C THR A 153 39.56 3.23 -1.28
N ALA A 154 38.38 3.83 -1.14
CA ALA A 154 38.26 5.28 -1.17
C ALA A 154 38.82 5.95 0.09
N ILE A 155 38.73 5.34 1.28
CA ILE A 155 39.33 5.93 2.49
C ILE A 155 40.86 6.04 2.40
N ASP A 156 41.50 5.06 1.75
CA ASP A 156 42.96 5.06 1.54
C ASP A 156 43.41 6.22 0.64
N LEU A 157 42.50 6.70 -0.23
CA LEU A 157 42.73 7.82 -1.14
C LEU A 157 42.35 9.19 -0.55
N MET A 158 41.92 9.26 0.70
CA MET A 158 41.55 10.51 1.37
C MET A 158 42.62 10.89 2.41
N PRO A 159 43.72 11.55 2.03
CA PRO A 159 44.77 11.88 3.00
C PRO A 159 44.28 12.88 4.07
N THR A 160 43.49 13.88 3.67
CA THR A 160 42.99 14.93 4.57
C THR A 160 41.46 14.88 4.75
N ASP A 161 40.96 15.52 5.80
CA ASP A 161 39.51 15.60 6.08
C ASP A 161 38.73 16.48 5.08
N THR A 162 39.44 17.23 4.22
CA THR A 162 38.84 18.04 3.14
C THR A 162 38.45 17.22 1.92
N HIS A 163 38.95 15.99 1.79
CA HIS A 163 38.57 15.08 0.71
C HIS A 163 37.13 14.61 0.88
N LYS A 164 36.47 14.36 -0.25
CA LYS A 164 35.11 13.82 -0.29
C LYS A 164 35.04 12.66 -1.28
N ILE A 165 34.24 11.65 -0.95
CA ILE A 165 33.83 10.60 -1.89
C ILE A 165 32.49 11.03 -2.47
N VAL A 166 32.40 11.01 -3.79
CA VAL A 166 31.14 11.23 -4.50
C VAL A 166 30.74 9.96 -5.20
N ILE A 167 29.64 9.35 -4.76
CA ILE A 167 29.00 8.26 -5.51
C ILE A 167 27.93 8.88 -6.40
N SER A 168 28.10 8.72 -7.71
CA SER A 168 27.20 9.30 -8.70
C SER A 168 25.84 8.60 -8.70
N ALA A 169 24.77 9.39 -8.70
CA ALA A 169 23.40 8.89 -8.83
C ALA A 169 23.13 8.28 -10.22
N ASP A 170 23.94 8.64 -11.22
CA ASP A 170 23.83 8.22 -12.61
C ASP A 170 25.15 7.54 -13.05
N LYS A 171 25.09 6.29 -13.54
CA LYS A 171 26.27 5.63 -14.13
C LYS A 171 26.63 6.32 -15.44
N THR A 172 27.89 6.67 -15.65
CA THR A 172 28.38 7.12 -16.96
C THR A 172 28.17 5.99 -17.98
N PRO A 173 27.58 6.26 -19.17
CA PRO A 173 27.37 5.22 -20.18
C PRO A 173 28.71 4.62 -20.65
N PRO A 174 28.78 3.31 -20.93
CA PRO A 174 29.96 2.71 -21.53
C PRO A 174 30.29 3.41 -22.86
N GLY A 175 31.53 3.87 -23.01
CA GLY A 175 32.02 4.48 -24.26
C GLY A 175 32.06 6.02 -24.32
N GLN A 176 31.74 6.74 -23.24
CA GLN A 176 32.03 8.18 -23.16
C GLN A 176 33.46 8.43 -22.63
N HIS A 177 34.21 9.30 -23.33
CA HIS A 177 35.65 9.49 -23.16
C HIS A 177 36.01 10.05 -21.76
N VAL A 178 36.85 9.31 -21.03
CA VAL A 178 37.39 9.59 -19.68
C VAL A 178 38.30 10.85 -19.62
N ARG A 179 38.58 11.52 -20.74
CA ARG A 179 39.69 12.47 -20.88
C ARG A 179 39.42 13.94 -20.48
N ARG A 180 38.41 14.24 -19.63
CA ARG A 180 38.22 15.63 -19.13
C ARG A 180 38.67 15.86 -17.69
N TYR A 181 38.92 14.81 -16.89
CA TYR A 181 39.47 14.91 -15.54
C TYR A 181 40.36 13.69 -15.26
N ASN A 182 41.63 13.93 -14.92
CA ASN A 182 42.57 12.89 -14.49
C ASN A 182 42.16 12.38 -13.09
N ALA A 183 41.73 11.12 -12.98
CA ALA A 183 41.67 10.38 -11.71
C ALA A 183 42.04 8.91 -11.94
N PRO A 184 42.68 8.22 -10.97
CA PRO A 184 43.21 6.88 -11.14
C PRO A 184 42.12 5.81 -11.19
N THR A 185 42.48 4.67 -11.78
CA THR A 185 41.73 3.43 -12.00
C THR A 185 41.09 2.82 -10.74
N ILE A 186 39.99 3.40 -10.26
CA ILE A 186 39.00 2.71 -9.43
C ILE A 186 37.68 2.77 -10.17
N ASP A 187 37.04 1.60 -10.29
CA ASP A 187 35.79 1.32 -10.98
C ASP A 187 34.82 2.52 -11.01
N GLU A 188 34.47 2.91 -12.24
CA GLU A 188 33.52 3.87 -12.86
C GLU A 188 32.47 4.66 -12.02
N MET A 189 32.42 4.61 -10.69
CA MET A 189 31.22 4.98 -9.92
C MET A 189 31.45 5.90 -8.73
N ALA A 190 32.67 6.00 -8.20
CA ALA A 190 33.00 6.97 -7.16
C ALA A 190 34.28 7.72 -7.47
N ILE A 191 34.22 9.05 -7.34
CA ILE A 191 35.38 9.93 -7.57
C ILE A 191 35.75 10.58 -6.23
N VAL A 192 37.03 10.50 -5.89
CA VAL A 192 37.61 11.25 -4.77
C VAL A 192 37.98 12.63 -5.28
N MET A 193 37.37 13.68 -4.73
CA MET A 193 37.58 15.06 -5.21
C MET A 193 37.82 16.04 -4.06
N VAL A 194 38.52 17.13 -4.37
CA VAL A 194 38.69 18.32 -3.53
C VAL A 194 37.90 19.46 -4.20
N GLY A 195 36.66 19.70 -3.77
CA GLY A 195 35.77 20.72 -4.37
C GLY A 195 34.29 20.58 -3.98
N ASP A 196 33.42 21.37 -4.62
CA ASP A 196 31.96 21.46 -4.35
C ASP A 196 31.06 21.19 -5.58
N GLN A 197 31.61 20.65 -6.67
CA GLN A 197 30.83 20.38 -7.89
C GLN A 197 30.16 18.99 -7.83
N PHE A 198 28.92 18.93 -7.36
CA PHE A 198 28.13 17.69 -7.24
C PHE A 198 26.71 17.85 -7.78
N LEU A 199 26.09 16.76 -8.23
CA LEU A 199 24.68 16.77 -8.61
C LEU A 199 23.77 16.59 -7.38
N PRO A 200 22.52 17.11 -7.40
CA PRO A 200 21.64 17.11 -6.24
C PRO A 200 21.29 15.73 -5.64
N ARG A 201 21.50 14.65 -6.40
CA ARG A 201 21.19 13.27 -5.96
C ARG A 201 22.42 12.49 -5.53
N ASP A 202 23.63 13.00 -5.78
CA ASP A 202 24.86 12.28 -5.50
C ASP A 202 25.05 12.07 -4.00
N ILE A 203 25.69 10.96 -3.64
CA ILE A 203 26.04 10.69 -2.25
C ILE A 203 27.43 11.23 -2.00
N ILE A 204 27.52 12.25 -1.13
CA ILE A 204 28.75 12.92 -0.76
C ILE A 204 29.15 12.48 0.65
N LEU A 205 30.19 11.65 0.76
CA LEU A 205 30.71 11.20 2.04
C LEU A 205 32.01 11.93 2.35
N HIS A 206 32.10 12.47 3.57
CA HIS A 206 33.31 13.10 4.07
C HIS A 206 34.11 12.11 4.91
N LYS A 207 35.43 12.30 4.95
CA LYS A 207 36.31 11.51 5.83
C LYS A 207 35.90 11.68 7.30
N ARG A 208 35.79 12.92 7.77
CA ARG A 208 35.22 13.30 9.07
C ARG A 208 34.39 14.56 8.93
N ASN A 209 33.13 14.52 9.38
CA ASN A 209 32.27 15.69 9.48
C ASN A 209 31.16 15.45 10.52
N ALA A 210 30.55 16.52 11.01
CA ALA A 210 29.40 16.43 11.92
C ALA A 210 28.06 16.32 11.19
N GLN A 211 28.06 16.35 9.85
CA GLN A 211 26.84 16.45 9.04
C GLN A 211 26.33 15.07 8.63
N LEU A 212 25.04 14.85 8.83
CA LEU A 212 24.34 13.68 8.29
C LEU A 212 23.78 14.02 6.92
N LEU A 213 24.21 13.28 5.90
CA LEU A 213 23.71 13.40 4.54
C LEU A 213 22.43 12.56 4.38
N ARG A 214 21.35 13.18 3.90
CA ARG A 214 20.15 12.46 3.45
C ARG A 214 20.43 11.81 2.10
N ILE A 215 20.22 10.50 2.02
CA ILE A 215 20.35 9.76 0.75
C ILE A 215 19.07 9.95 -0.06
N ALA A 216 19.20 10.38 -1.31
CA ALA A 216 18.06 10.52 -2.20
C ALA A 216 17.42 9.15 -2.46
N GLU A 217 16.10 9.05 -2.32
CA GLU A 217 15.32 7.81 -2.52
C GLU A 217 15.49 7.25 -3.94
N THR A 218 15.89 8.10 -4.88
CA THR A 218 16.08 7.79 -6.31
C THR A 218 17.54 7.51 -6.67
N HIS A 219 18.44 7.45 -5.68
CA HIS A 219 19.81 7.02 -5.88
C HIS A 219 19.86 5.50 -6.09
N ARG A 220 20.69 5.05 -7.05
CA ARG A 220 20.87 3.63 -7.39
C ARG A 220 21.31 2.76 -6.19
N CYS A 221 22.18 3.30 -5.32
CA CYS A 221 22.62 2.62 -4.10
C CYS A 221 21.66 2.71 -2.90
N TYR A 222 20.53 3.44 -2.99
CA TYR A 222 19.64 3.68 -1.83
C TYR A 222 19.24 2.38 -1.13
N ASP A 223 18.84 1.38 -1.91
CA ASP A 223 18.36 0.10 -1.40
C ASP A 223 19.52 -0.72 -0.78
N ALA A 224 20.66 -0.78 -1.47
CA ALA A 224 21.81 -1.58 -1.06
C ALA A 224 22.51 -1.06 0.21
N LEU A 225 22.58 0.26 0.38
CA LEU A 225 23.12 0.89 1.58
C LEU A 225 22.29 0.54 2.83
N GLN A 226 20.98 0.36 2.68
CA GLN A 226 20.08 0.09 3.79
C GLN A 226 19.84 -1.41 4.04
N TYR A 227 19.87 -2.23 2.99
CA TYR A 227 19.52 -3.65 3.06
C TYR A 227 20.64 -4.57 2.53
N PRO A 228 21.83 -4.58 3.16
CA PRO A 228 22.97 -5.39 2.71
C PRO A 228 22.65 -6.88 2.68
N ILE A 229 21.74 -7.40 3.50
CA ILE A 229 21.34 -8.83 3.41
C ILE A 229 20.54 -9.13 2.13
N ILE A 230 19.75 -8.16 1.63
CA ILE A 230 18.99 -8.30 0.37
C ILE A 230 19.87 -7.97 -0.84
N PHE A 231 20.81 -7.03 -0.69
CA PHE A 231 21.77 -6.62 -1.72
C PHE A 231 23.18 -7.02 -1.28
N TRP A 232 23.39 -8.34 -1.18
CA TRP A 232 24.60 -8.93 -0.59
C TRP A 232 25.89 -8.56 -1.32
N ASP A 233 25.80 -8.38 -2.63
CA ASP A 233 26.87 -7.95 -3.53
C ASP A 233 26.97 -6.42 -3.66
N GLY A 234 26.05 -5.66 -3.04
CA GLY A 234 25.97 -4.22 -3.19
C GLY A 234 25.44 -3.76 -4.56
N ALA A 235 24.71 -4.62 -5.29
CA ALA A 235 24.12 -4.27 -6.59
C ALA A 235 23.14 -3.10 -6.50
N ASP A 236 22.93 -2.43 -7.63
CA ASP A 236 21.99 -1.32 -7.72
C ASP A 236 20.54 -1.73 -7.47
N GLY A 237 19.85 -0.88 -6.73
CA GLY A 237 18.40 -0.85 -6.67
C GLY A 237 17.78 -0.05 -7.82
N TYR A 238 16.55 0.42 -7.60
CA TYR A 238 15.87 1.26 -8.58
C TYR A 238 16.54 2.63 -8.76
N HIS A 239 16.69 3.06 -10.03
CA HIS A 239 17.08 4.42 -10.43
C HIS A 239 16.40 4.84 -11.74
N PHE A 240 16.38 6.15 -12.02
CA PHE A 240 15.62 6.72 -13.15
C PHE A 240 16.15 6.38 -14.56
N ASN A 241 17.34 5.81 -14.71
CA ASN A 241 17.91 5.56 -16.03
C ASN A 241 17.53 4.18 -16.58
N ILE A 242 16.84 3.35 -15.79
CA ILE A 242 16.30 2.08 -16.27
C ILE A 242 15.24 2.37 -17.34
N LYS A 243 15.47 1.90 -18.57
CA LYS A 243 14.54 2.06 -19.70
C LYS A 243 13.56 0.90 -19.78
N LEU A 244 12.37 1.17 -20.32
CA LEU A 244 11.46 0.11 -20.75
C LEU A 244 11.96 -0.50 -22.06
N MET A 245 11.65 -1.77 -22.27
CA MET A 245 11.96 -2.51 -23.48
C MET A 245 10.73 -2.60 -24.39
N ASN A 246 10.95 -2.61 -25.69
CA ASN A 246 9.91 -3.00 -26.64
C ASN A 246 9.80 -4.54 -26.64
N PRO A 247 8.65 -5.13 -26.30
CA PRO A 247 8.51 -6.60 -26.22
C PRO A 247 8.73 -7.32 -27.55
N ALA A 248 8.49 -6.66 -28.69
CA ALA A 248 8.62 -7.25 -30.01
C ALA A 248 10.05 -7.19 -30.55
N THR A 249 10.76 -6.09 -30.32
CA THR A 249 12.11 -5.85 -30.87
C THR A 249 13.24 -6.04 -29.85
N ASN A 250 12.90 -6.15 -28.56
CA ASN A 250 13.83 -6.20 -27.43
C ASN A 250 14.83 -5.03 -27.43
N LYS A 251 14.45 -3.87 -27.98
CA LYS A 251 15.21 -2.61 -27.93
C LYS A 251 14.70 -1.69 -26.83
N GLU A 252 15.59 -0.87 -26.29
CA GLU A 252 15.23 0.16 -25.31
C GLU A 252 14.25 1.18 -25.92
N MET A 253 13.27 1.59 -25.12
CA MET A 253 12.32 2.63 -25.43
C MET A 253 12.75 3.96 -24.81
N ASN A 254 12.28 5.07 -25.36
CA ASN A 254 12.49 6.40 -24.76
C ASN A 254 11.79 6.57 -23.40
N LYS A 255 10.90 5.66 -23.01
CA LYS A 255 10.18 5.68 -21.73
C LYS A 255 10.99 4.99 -20.63
N LYS A 256 11.06 5.65 -19.46
CA LYS A 256 11.71 5.14 -18.25
C LYS A 256 10.82 4.14 -17.50
N CYS A 257 11.45 3.17 -16.84
CA CYS A 257 10.80 2.30 -15.88
C CYS A 257 10.49 3.09 -14.59
N SER A 258 9.28 2.95 -14.06
CA SER A 258 8.93 3.56 -12.77
C SER A 258 9.37 2.68 -11.61
N ALA A 259 9.52 3.25 -10.41
CA ALA A 259 9.87 2.47 -9.22
C ALA A 259 8.84 1.36 -8.98
N MET A 260 7.55 1.65 -9.21
CA MET A 260 6.48 0.67 -9.06
C MET A 260 6.70 -0.52 -9.97
N HIS A 261 6.95 -0.31 -11.27
CA HIS A 261 7.22 -1.39 -12.22
C HIS A 261 8.47 -2.21 -11.85
N TYR A 262 9.53 -1.55 -11.38
CA TYR A 262 10.75 -2.22 -10.93
C TYR A 262 10.47 -3.16 -9.75
N TYR A 263 9.82 -2.67 -8.70
CA TYR A 263 9.54 -3.48 -7.52
C TYR A 263 8.44 -4.52 -7.76
N SER A 264 7.38 -4.22 -8.54
CA SER A 264 6.41 -5.25 -8.94
C SER A 264 7.11 -6.42 -9.63
N TYR A 265 8.08 -6.15 -10.51
CA TYR A 265 8.88 -7.19 -11.17
C TYR A 265 9.73 -7.98 -10.17
N ARG A 266 10.43 -7.32 -9.25
CA ARG A 266 11.29 -7.97 -8.24
C ARG A 266 10.52 -8.82 -7.24
N LEU A 267 9.24 -8.56 -7.01
CA LEU A 267 8.39 -9.32 -6.08
C LEU A 267 7.73 -10.57 -6.69
N MET A 268 7.92 -10.83 -7.99
CA MET A 268 7.34 -12.02 -8.63
C MET A 268 8.19 -13.28 -8.40
N ILE A 269 7.52 -14.41 -8.22
CA ILE A 269 8.13 -15.75 -8.30
C ILE A 269 8.22 -16.15 -9.78
N ARG A 270 9.36 -16.68 -10.22
CA ARG A 270 9.58 -17.18 -11.59
C ARG A 270 10.05 -18.63 -11.55
N GLN A 271 9.91 -19.35 -12.67
CA GLN A 271 10.32 -20.77 -12.76
C GLN A 271 11.84 -20.95 -12.67
N ASP A 272 12.58 -20.04 -13.29
CA ASP A 272 14.04 -20.19 -13.50
C ASP A 272 14.86 -19.26 -12.59
N GLU A 273 14.25 -18.71 -11.53
CA GLU A 273 14.87 -17.73 -10.64
C GLU A 273 14.42 -17.99 -9.19
N GLU A 274 15.40 -18.21 -8.31
CA GLU A 274 15.14 -18.24 -6.87
C GLU A 274 15.00 -16.80 -6.34
N ASN A 275 13.79 -16.43 -5.96
CA ASN A 275 13.54 -15.12 -5.37
C ASN A 275 13.89 -15.10 -3.88
N TYR A 276 15.17 -14.90 -3.57
CA TYR A 276 15.67 -14.88 -2.19
C TYR A 276 15.13 -13.68 -1.39
N ILE A 277 14.69 -12.59 -2.03
CA ILE A 277 14.06 -11.44 -1.36
C ILE A 277 12.83 -11.88 -0.56
N LEU A 278 12.02 -12.78 -1.14
CA LEU A 278 10.82 -13.35 -0.50
C LEU A 278 11.13 -14.34 0.64
N LYS A 279 12.41 -14.73 0.80
CA LYS A 279 12.88 -15.56 1.91
C LYS A 279 13.28 -14.76 3.15
N CYS A 280 13.46 -13.44 3.02
CA CYS A 280 13.93 -12.56 4.10
C CYS A 280 12.90 -12.21 5.19
N ARG A 281 11.71 -12.84 5.22
CA ARG A 281 10.67 -12.74 6.27
C ARG A 281 10.43 -11.31 6.80
N GLU A 282 10.74 -11.02 8.07
CA GLU A 282 10.51 -9.72 8.68
C GLU A 282 11.35 -8.60 8.05
N LEU A 283 12.53 -8.91 7.52
CA LEU A 283 13.32 -7.95 6.74
C LEU A 283 12.63 -7.64 5.40
N PHE A 284 12.02 -8.64 4.76
CA PHE A 284 11.18 -8.43 3.58
C PHE A 284 10.02 -7.47 3.86
N HIS A 285 9.39 -7.54 5.04
CA HIS A 285 8.34 -6.59 5.42
C HIS A 285 8.85 -5.14 5.53
N GLN A 286 10.01 -4.96 6.16
CA GLN A 286 10.63 -3.65 6.27
C GLN A 286 11.01 -3.11 4.89
N PHE A 287 11.58 -3.97 4.04
CA PHE A 287 11.95 -3.65 2.67
C PHE A 287 10.75 -3.18 1.84
N VAL A 288 9.65 -3.95 1.77
CA VAL A 288 8.50 -3.54 0.93
C VAL A 288 7.82 -2.27 1.41
N VAL A 289 7.82 -1.99 2.72
CA VAL A 289 7.29 -0.73 3.27
C VAL A 289 8.14 0.46 2.83
N ASP A 290 9.47 0.33 2.90
CA ASP A 290 10.38 1.37 2.40
C ASP A 290 10.28 1.54 0.88
N MET A 291 10.26 0.45 0.11
CA MET A 291 10.13 0.51 -1.35
C MET A 291 8.80 1.13 -1.79
N TYR A 292 7.70 0.88 -1.07
CA TYR A 292 6.45 1.58 -1.32
C TYR A 292 6.53 3.08 -0.97
N ALA A 293 7.17 3.44 0.16
CA ALA A 293 7.40 4.85 0.49
C ALA A 293 8.26 5.57 -0.55
N LYS A 294 9.24 4.87 -1.14
CA LYS A 294 10.05 5.33 -2.29
C LYS A 294 9.20 5.53 -3.54
N ILE A 295 8.32 4.58 -3.88
CA ILE A 295 7.35 4.72 -5.00
C ILE A 295 6.43 5.93 -4.78
N GLU A 296 5.91 6.11 -3.56
CA GLU A 296 5.08 7.26 -3.25
C GLU A 296 5.87 8.57 -3.36
N SER A 297 7.11 8.60 -2.87
CA SER A 297 7.96 9.79 -2.96
C SER A 297 8.25 10.18 -4.41
N GLU A 298 8.50 9.20 -5.31
CA GLU A 298 8.62 9.42 -6.75
C GLU A 298 7.33 10.07 -7.33
N ARG A 299 6.16 9.52 -7.00
CA ARG A 299 4.87 10.01 -7.51
C ARG A 299 4.53 11.40 -6.98
N LEU A 300 4.78 11.65 -5.69
CA LEU A 300 4.52 12.94 -5.06
C LEU A 300 5.49 14.01 -5.57
N LEU A 301 6.77 13.65 -5.80
CA LEU A 301 7.73 14.54 -6.46
C LEU A 301 7.26 14.92 -7.87
N TYR A 302 6.78 13.96 -8.66
CA TYR A 302 6.19 14.26 -9.96
C TYR A 302 5.04 15.26 -9.85
N ILE A 303 4.12 15.05 -8.90
CA ILE A 303 3.00 15.97 -8.66
C ILE A 303 3.49 17.36 -8.25
N ARG A 304 4.49 17.45 -7.36
CA ARG A 304 5.10 18.72 -6.93
C ARG A 304 5.75 19.47 -8.10
N LEU A 305 6.52 18.76 -8.93
CA LEU A 305 7.21 19.35 -10.09
C LEU A 305 6.25 19.71 -11.25
N ASN A 306 5.04 19.16 -11.27
CA ASN A 306 4.04 19.43 -12.30
C ASN A 306 2.85 20.26 -11.77
N GLN A 307 2.99 20.94 -10.62
CA GLN A 307 1.92 21.78 -10.06
C GLN A 307 1.49 22.88 -11.04
N THR A 308 2.39 23.40 -11.90
CA THR A 308 2.04 24.38 -12.93
C THR A 308 0.98 23.89 -13.92
N LYS A 309 0.93 22.58 -14.20
CA LYS A 309 -0.10 21.95 -15.03
C LYS A 309 -1.39 21.62 -14.24
N LEU A 310 -1.30 21.68 -12.92
CA LEU A 310 -2.38 21.36 -11.98
C LEU A 310 -2.97 22.63 -11.33
N ARG A 311 -2.41 23.82 -11.62
CA ARG A 311 -2.94 25.11 -11.18
C ARG A 311 -4.39 25.23 -11.63
N SER A 312 -5.27 25.50 -10.68
CA SER A 312 -6.69 25.66 -10.94
C SER A 312 -7.27 26.76 -10.06
N GLU A 313 -8.10 27.62 -10.62
CA GLU A 313 -8.82 28.68 -9.90
C GLU A 313 -10.24 28.79 -10.46
N GLN A 314 -11.16 29.43 -9.72
CA GLN A 314 -12.44 29.85 -10.29
C GLN A 314 -12.19 30.88 -11.39
N TYR A 315 -12.86 30.72 -12.53
CA TYR A 315 -12.66 31.57 -13.69
C TYR A 315 -12.89 33.05 -13.38
N ILE A 316 -13.88 33.39 -12.55
CA ILE A 316 -14.13 34.78 -12.13
C ILE A 316 -12.92 35.39 -11.41
N HIS A 317 -12.34 34.68 -10.43
CA HIS A 317 -11.16 35.17 -9.70
C HIS A 317 -9.93 35.24 -10.61
N LEU A 318 -9.76 34.26 -11.50
CA LEU A 318 -8.65 34.26 -12.45
C LEU A 318 -8.74 35.44 -13.41
N ARG A 319 -9.94 35.71 -13.95
CA ARG A 319 -10.20 36.83 -14.84
C ARG A 319 -9.94 38.15 -14.12
N ASP A 320 -10.48 38.31 -12.91
CA ASP A 320 -10.35 39.55 -12.15
C ASP A 320 -8.88 39.80 -11.77
N ALA A 321 -8.11 38.78 -11.42
CA ALA A 321 -6.67 38.90 -11.13
C ALA A 321 -5.84 39.25 -12.38
N VAL A 322 -6.19 38.70 -13.55
CA VAL A 322 -5.50 39.03 -14.82
C VAL A 322 -5.82 40.44 -15.27
N ILE A 323 -7.07 40.89 -15.10
CA ILE A 323 -7.53 42.22 -15.52
C ILE A 323 -7.05 43.32 -14.56
N ASN A 324 -7.07 43.08 -13.24
CA ASN A 324 -6.82 44.12 -12.23
C ASN A 324 -5.37 44.15 -11.73
N ASP A 325 -4.72 43.00 -11.53
CA ASP A 325 -3.43 42.95 -10.82
C ASP A 325 -2.21 42.68 -11.73
N GLY A 326 -2.43 42.22 -12.97
CA GLY A 326 -1.37 41.90 -13.95
C GLY A 326 -0.39 40.78 -13.54
N ASN A 327 -0.41 40.34 -12.28
CA ASN A 327 0.54 39.41 -11.70
C ASN A 327 -0.12 38.05 -11.37
N THR A 328 -0.14 37.16 -12.36
CA THR A 328 -0.70 35.80 -12.22
C THR A 328 0.17 34.84 -11.41
N THR A 329 1.36 35.28 -10.98
CA THR A 329 2.39 34.40 -10.37
C THR A 329 2.04 33.97 -8.94
N ASN A 330 1.19 34.73 -8.26
CA ASN A 330 0.75 34.47 -6.88
C ASN A 330 -0.65 33.85 -6.78
N VAL A 331 -1.40 33.74 -7.88
CA VAL A 331 -2.75 33.18 -7.89
C VAL A 331 -2.68 31.64 -7.92
N GLY A 332 -3.20 30.98 -6.89
CA GLY A 332 -3.33 29.51 -6.84
C GLY A 332 -2.07 28.73 -6.41
N ARG A 333 -1.22 29.29 -5.52
CA ARG A 333 0.05 28.70 -5.06
C ARG A 333 -0.05 27.44 -4.17
N LEU A 334 -1.23 26.86 -4.01
CA LEU A 334 -1.44 25.67 -3.19
C LEU A 334 -0.85 24.44 -3.89
N THR A 335 0.09 23.73 -3.25
CA THR A 335 0.50 22.41 -3.73
C THR A 335 -0.64 21.44 -3.45
N ILE A 336 -1.36 21.08 -4.51
CA ILE A 336 -2.58 20.31 -4.47
C ILE A 336 -2.30 18.85 -4.79
N LEU A 337 -2.87 17.96 -3.99
CA LEU A 337 -2.91 16.53 -4.27
C LEU A 337 -4.19 16.21 -5.07
N PRO A 338 -4.09 15.75 -6.33
CA PRO A 338 -5.24 15.53 -7.19
C PRO A 338 -6.07 14.32 -6.73
N SER A 339 -7.33 14.23 -7.17
CA SER A 339 -8.18 13.05 -6.92
C SER A 339 -7.71 11.78 -7.61
N SER A 340 -6.87 11.90 -8.64
CA SER A 340 -6.19 10.75 -9.26
C SER A 340 -5.15 10.09 -8.34
N TYR A 341 -4.75 10.74 -7.24
CA TYR A 341 -3.89 10.16 -6.23
C TYR A 341 -4.73 9.43 -5.17
N ALA A 342 -4.73 8.10 -5.22
CA ALA A 342 -5.53 7.26 -4.33
C ALA A 342 -5.18 7.47 -2.85
N GLY A 343 -6.14 8.00 -2.08
CA GLY A 343 -5.99 8.36 -0.67
C GLY A 343 -5.82 9.85 -0.41
N SER A 344 -5.77 10.69 -1.45
CA SER A 344 -5.81 12.15 -1.30
C SER A 344 -7.15 12.61 -0.72
N PRO A 345 -7.21 13.80 -0.07
CA PRO A 345 -8.48 14.35 0.42
C PRO A 345 -9.57 14.41 -0.66
N ARG A 346 -9.20 14.84 -1.89
CA ARG A 346 -10.13 14.89 -3.04
C ARG A 346 -10.57 13.52 -3.50
N HIS A 347 -9.65 12.56 -3.59
CA HIS A 347 -9.99 11.18 -3.94
C HIS A 347 -11.02 10.59 -2.96
N MET A 348 -10.79 10.76 -1.65
CA MET A 348 -11.70 10.28 -0.61
C MET A 348 -13.04 11.00 -0.65
N HIS A 349 -13.04 12.30 -0.95
CA HIS A 349 -14.25 13.09 -1.10
C HIS A 349 -15.07 12.68 -2.32
N GLU A 350 -14.45 12.52 -3.49
CA GLU A 350 -15.11 12.04 -4.72
C GLU A 350 -15.71 10.65 -4.52
N TYR A 351 -14.98 9.74 -3.88
CA TYR A 351 -15.50 8.40 -3.60
C TYR A 351 -16.69 8.41 -2.62
N ALA A 352 -16.70 9.37 -1.68
CA ALA A 352 -17.85 9.58 -0.82
C ALA A 352 -19.08 10.09 -1.58
N GLN A 353 -18.87 11.00 -2.53
CA GLN A 353 -19.93 11.46 -3.43
C GLN A 353 -20.47 10.33 -4.30
N ASP A 354 -19.60 9.42 -4.78
CA ASP A 354 -20.03 8.25 -5.56
C ASP A 354 -21.02 7.38 -4.78
N ALA A 355 -20.72 7.10 -3.50
CA ALA A 355 -21.62 6.34 -2.63
C ALA A 355 -22.96 7.06 -2.43
N ILE A 356 -22.93 8.39 -2.24
CA ILE A 356 -24.13 9.21 -2.10
C ILE A 356 -24.97 9.21 -3.40
N ALA A 357 -24.32 9.16 -4.58
CA ALA A 357 -25.02 9.10 -5.86
C ALA A 357 -25.86 7.83 -5.99
N TYR A 358 -25.33 6.66 -5.59
CA TYR A 358 -26.13 5.42 -5.54
C TYR A 358 -27.26 5.51 -4.53
N VAL A 359 -27.01 6.10 -3.36
CA VAL A 359 -28.07 6.27 -2.35
C VAL A 359 -29.19 7.17 -2.86
N ARG A 360 -28.85 8.24 -3.57
CA ARG A 360 -29.84 9.14 -4.17
C ARG A 360 -30.69 8.44 -5.24
N LEU A 361 -30.09 7.58 -6.06
CA LEU A 361 -30.79 6.90 -7.16
C LEU A 361 -31.54 5.65 -6.70
N TYR A 362 -31.00 4.91 -5.73
CA TYR A 362 -31.46 3.56 -5.39
C TYR A 362 -31.84 3.40 -3.91
N VAL A 363 -31.87 4.51 -3.16
CA VAL A 363 -32.14 4.55 -1.72
C VAL A 363 -31.08 3.76 -0.95
N ARG A 364 -31.45 3.11 0.16
CA ARG A 364 -30.51 2.39 1.02
C ARG A 364 -29.97 1.12 0.33
N PRO A 365 -28.71 0.75 0.58
CA PRO A 365 -28.22 -0.58 0.24
C PRO A 365 -29.02 -1.66 0.96
N ASP A 366 -28.94 -2.88 0.48
CA ASP A 366 -29.57 -4.06 1.08
C ASP A 366 -28.62 -4.72 2.08
N LEU A 367 -27.36 -4.92 1.67
CA LEU A 367 -26.36 -5.64 2.45
C LEU A 367 -25.07 -4.82 2.61
N PHE A 368 -24.52 -4.87 3.81
CA PHE A 368 -23.16 -4.44 4.11
C PHE A 368 -22.32 -5.66 4.52
N ILE A 369 -21.32 -5.98 3.70
CA ILE A 369 -20.50 -7.17 3.87
C ILE A 369 -19.08 -6.75 4.22
N THR A 370 -18.52 -7.32 5.29
CA THR A 370 -17.10 -7.21 5.60
C THR A 370 -16.41 -8.54 5.41
N PHE A 371 -15.52 -8.61 4.41
CA PHE A 371 -14.76 -9.82 4.08
C PHE A 371 -13.31 -9.68 4.52
N THR A 372 -12.85 -10.53 5.44
CA THR A 372 -11.48 -10.50 5.95
C THR A 372 -10.67 -11.67 5.39
N CYS A 373 -9.42 -11.41 4.99
CA CYS A 373 -8.52 -12.44 4.50
C CYS A 373 -8.32 -13.58 5.52
N ASN A 374 -8.49 -14.83 5.07
CA ASN A 374 -8.13 -16.00 5.85
C ASN A 374 -6.70 -16.45 5.49
N GLN A 375 -5.80 -16.43 6.46
CA GLN A 375 -4.40 -16.85 6.30
C GLN A 375 -4.24 -18.37 6.16
N SER A 376 -5.29 -19.15 6.45
CA SER A 376 -5.31 -20.62 6.34
C SER A 376 -5.88 -21.12 5.02
N TRP A 377 -6.09 -20.27 4.01
CA TRP A 377 -6.48 -20.74 2.69
C TRP A 377 -5.41 -21.61 2.06
N ASP A 378 -5.80 -22.72 1.44
CA ASP A 378 -4.88 -23.67 0.83
C ASP A 378 -4.00 -23.03 -0.24
N GLU A 379 -4.53 -22.06 -0.99
CA GLU A 379 -3.75 -21.33 -1.99
C GLU A 379 -2.61 -20.51 -1.38
N ILE A 380 -2.72 -20.13 -0.11
CA ILE A 380 -1.62 -19.51 0.65
C ILE A 380 -0.68 -20.60 1.15
N LEU A 381 -1.22 -21.61 1.85
CA LEU A 381 -0.42 -22.63 2.54
C LEU A 381 0.46 -23.44 1.58
N GLN A 382 -0.06 -23.80 0.40
CA GLN A 382 0.67 -24.54 -0.63
C GLN A 382 1.86 -23.77 -1.24
N LEU A 383 1.90 -22.45 -1.06
CA LEU A 383 2.96 -21.58 -1.60
C LEU A 383 3.98 -21.14 -0.53
N LEU A 384 3.79 -21.57 0.72
CA LEU A 384 4.74 -21.33 1.79
C LEU A 384 5.95 -22.26 1.65
N LEU A 385 7.15 -21.71 1.81
CA LEU A 385 8.36 -22.52 1.92
C LEU A 385 8.44 -23.16 3.31
N GLN A 386 9.28 -24.18 3.45
CA GLN A 386 9.50 -24.84 4.73
C GLN A 386 9.84 -23.83 5.85
N GLY A 387 9.17 -23.93 6.99
CA GLY A 387 9.34 -23.00 8.11
C GLY A 387 8.75 -21.60 7.91
N GLN A 388 8.09 -21.31 6.78
CA GLN A 388 7.29 -20.10 6.61
C GLN A 388 5.88 -20.28 7.16
N SER A 389 5.27 -19.17 7.58
CA SER A 389 3.83 -19.06 7.80
C SER A 389 3.29 -17.93 6.92
N ALA A 390 1.97 -17.83 6.80
CA ALA A 390 1.31 -16.78 6.00
C ALA A 390 1.74 -15.36 6.39
N VAL A 391 2.13 -15.14 7.65
CA VAL A 391 2.60 -13.82 8.10
C VAL A 391 3.89 -13.40 7.42
N HIS A 392 4.75 -14.33 6.97
CA HIS A 392 6.01 -14.00 6.29
C HIS A 392 5.83 -13.69 4.80
N ARG A 393 4.65 -13.98 4.23
CA ARG A 393 4.39 -13.97 2.78
C ARG A 393 3.21 -13.09 2.42
N HIS A 394 3.37 -11.79 2.70
CA HIS A 394 2.37 -10.78 2.37
C HIS A 394 2.17 -10.62 0.85
N ASP A 395 3.16 -10.99 0.04
CA ASP A 395 3.03 -11.10 -1.42
C ASP A 395 1.98 -12.13 -1.84
N ILE A 396 2.00 -13.32 -1.25
CA ILE A 396 0.99 -14.35 -1.52
C ILE A 396 -0.35 -13.94 -0.91
N THR A 397 -0.35 -13.47 0.35
CA THR A 397 -1.58 -13.07 1.06
C THR A 397 -2.37 -12.02 0.28
N ALA A 398 -1.71 -10.95 -0.19
CA ALA A 398 -2.36 -9.90 -0.97
C ALA A 398 -2.92 -10.42 -2.30
N ARG A 399 -2.15 -11.25 -3.01
CA ARG A 399 -2.55 -11.83 -4.31
C ARG A 399 -3.73 -12.77 -4.18
N VAL A 400 -3.71 -13.68 -3.20
CA VAL A 400 -4.82 -14.62 -2.94
C VAL A 400 -6.07 -13.87 -2.50
N PHE A 401 -5.96 -12.91 -1.57
CA PHE A 401 -7.11 -12.11 -1.15
C PHE A 401 -7.74 -11.35 -2.31
N ARG A 402 -6.92 -10.78 -3.21
CA ARG A 402 -7.41 -10.11 -4.43
C ARG A 402 -8.20 -11.06 -5.32
N GLN A 403 -7.77 -12.31 -5.49
CA GLN A 403 -8.52 -13.31 -6.26
C GLN A 403 -9.83 -13.70 -5.55
N LYS A 404 -9.79 -13.93 -4.23
CA LYS A 404 -10.97 -14.29 -3.44
C LYS A 404 -12.00 -13.17 -3.42
N LEU A 405 -11.59 -11.90 -3.33
CA LEU A 405 -12.48 -10.75 -3.39
C LEU A 405 -13.16 -10.64 -4.77
N LYS A 406 -12.42 -10.81 -5.87
CA LYS A 406 -13.02 -10.87 -7.22
C LYS A 406 -14.02 -12.02 -7.34
N SER A 407 -13.66 -13.19 -6.79
CA SER A 407 -14.54 -14.36 -6.78
C SER A 407 -15.82 -14.09 -5.99
N LEU A 408 -15.72 -13.47 -4.80
CA LEU A 408 -16.86 -13.08 -3.97
C LEU A 408 -17.80 -12.11 -4.70
N ILE A 409 -17.26 -11.07 -5.33
CA ILE A 409 -18.09 -10.12 -6.10
C ILE A 409 -18.77 -10.84 -7.28
N ASN A 410 -18.07 -11.71 -8.02
CA ASN A 410 -18.70 -12.49 -9.09
C ASN A 410 -19.76 -13.46 -8.56
N TYR A 411 -19.53 -14.09 -7.41
CA TYR A 411 -20.49 -14.99 -6.77
C TYR A 411 -21.78 -14.25 -6.41
N ILE A 412 -21.68 -13.03 -5.88
CA ILE A 412 -22.84 -12.20 -5.55
C ILE A 412 -23.52 -11.65 -6.81
N VAL A 413 -22.75 -11.12 -7.77
CA VAL A 413 -23.28 -10.33 -8.89
C VAL A 413 -23.63 -11.16 -10.11
N LYS A 414 -22.86 -12.21 -10.42
CA LYS A 414 -23.05 -13.02 -11.64
C LYS A 414 -23.84 -14.29 -11.39
N LEU A 415 -23.69 -14.89 -10.21
CA LEU A 415 -24.51 -16.04 -9.80
C LEU A 415 -25.76 -15.62 -9.02
N GLU A 416 -25.92 -14.31 -8.78
CA GLU A 416 -27.13 -13.71 -8.19
C GLU A 416 -27.61 -14.43 -6.93
N VAL A 417 -26.69 -14.83 -6.05
CA VAL A 417 -27.03 -15.68 -4.88
C VAL A 417 -27.93 -15.01 -3.85
N PHE A 418 -28.10 -13.70 -3.93
CA PHE A 418 -29.07 -12.94 -3.14
C PHE A 418 -30.16 -12.29 -4.02
N GLY A 419 -30.26 -12.71 -5.29
CA GLY A 419 -31.04 -12.06 -6.32
C GLY A 419 -30.22 -11.08 -7.17
N SER A 420 -30.88 -10.52 -8.19
CA SER A 420 -30.21 -9.67 -9.17
C SER A 420 -29.68 -8.36 -8.56
N VAL A 421 -28.41 -8.07 -8.82
CA VAL A 421 -27.70 -6.93 -8.25
C VAL A 421 -27.84 -5.70 -9.15
N ARG A 422 -28.42 -4.63 -8.60
CA ARG A 422 -28.56 -3.34 -9.28
C ARG A 422 -27.26 -2.54 -9.31
N CYS A 423 -26.59 -2.43 -8.16
CA CYS A 423 -25.28 -1.81 -8.05
C CYS A 423 -24.51 -2.33 -6.85
N TRP A 424 -23.19 -2.15 -6.87
CA TRP A 424 -22.31 -2.50 -5.77
C TRP A 424 -21.09 -1.59 -5.74
N MET A 425 -20.48 -1.49 -4.56
CA MET A 425 -19.16 -0.87 -4.41
C MET A 425 -18.41 -1.47 -3.24
N TYR A 426 -17.08 -1.39 -3.25
CA TYR A 426 -16.28 -1.80 -2.10
C TYR A 426 -15.06 -0.93 -1.87
N SER A 427 -14.52 -1.01 -0.66
CA SER A 427 -13.24 -0.42 -0.26
C SER A 427 -12.41 -1.46 0.46
N VAL A 428 -11.13 -1.59 0.10
CA VAL A 428 -10.16 -2.45 0.79
C VAL A 428 -9.39 -1.63 1.82
N ALA A 429 -9.21 -2.18 3.01
CA ALA A 429 -8.41 -1.54 4.05
C ALA A 429 -7.55 -2.57 4.79
N TRP A 430 -6.64 -2.08 5.63
CA TRP A 430 -5.73 -2.87 6.46
C TRP A 430 -5.87 -2.47 7.92
N GLN A 431 -6.80 -3.11 8.63
CA GLN A 431 -7.10 -2.83 10.04
C GLN A 431 -6.07 -3.48 10.97
N LYS A 432 -5.91 -2.95 12.20
CA LYS A 432 -5.03 -3.39 13.32
C LYS A 432 -4.01 -4.49 12.96
N ARG A 433 -4.42 -5.75 12.75
CA ARG A 433 -3.53 -6.88 12.43
C ARG A 433 -2.76 -6.80 11.09
N GLY A 434 -3.11 -5.86 10.22
CA GLY A 434 -2.47 -5.64 8.91
C GLY A 434 -2.97 -6.57 7.81
N LEU A 435 -4.03 -7.36 8.06
CA LEU A 435 -4.65 -8.19 7.03
C LEU A 435 -5.60 -7.35 6.16
N PRO A 436 -5.65 -7.64 4.84
CA PRO A 436 -6.58 -6.96 3.97
C PRO A 436 -8.00 -7.41 4.31
N HIS A 437 -8.91 -6.44 4.36
CA HIS A 437 -10.34 -6.64 4.49
C HIS A 437 -11.07 -5.73 3.52
N ALA A 438 -12.20 -6.19 3.00
CA ALA A 438 -13.06 -5.42 2.11
C ALA A 438 -14.36 -5.06 2.82
N HIS A 439 -14.78 -3.81 2.70
CA HIS A 439 -16.10 -3.32 3.06
C HIS A 439 -16.91 -3.16 1.78
N ILE A 440 -17.99 -3.93 1.64
CA ILE A 440 -18.76 -4.09 0.40
C ILE A 440 -20.20 -3.66 0.66
N LEU A 441 -20.76 -2.88 -0.25
CA LEU A 441 -22.15 -2.48 -0.29
C LEU A 441 -22.84 -3.10 -1.51
N ILE A 442 -24.02 -3.67 -1.31
CA ILE A 442 -24.84 -4.29 -2.37
C ILE A 442 -26.24 -3.67 -2.38
N TRP A 443 -26.73 -3.32 -3.57
CA TRP A 443 -28.14 -2.98 -3.83
C TRP A 443 -28.74 -4.02 -4.76
N LEU A 444 -29.87 -4.59 -4.37
CA LEU A 444 -30.60 -5.58 -5.15
C LEU A 444 -31.74 -4.92 -5.93
N HIS A 445 -32.15 -5.53 -7.04
CA HIS A 445 -33.36 -5.13 -7.76
C HIS A 445 -34.63 -5.43 -6.94
N LYS A 446 -34.73 -6.66 -6.41
CA LYS A 446 -35.75 -7.04 -5.43
C LYS A 446 -35.15 -6.84 -4.03
N LYS A 447 -35.75 -5.95 -3.23
CA LYS A 447 -35.32 -5.68 -1.85
C LYS A 447 -35.60 -6.90 -0.96
N ILE A 448 -34.68 -7.19 -0.04
CA ILE A 448 -34.90 -8.20 1.00
C ILE A 448 -35.94 -7.65 1.99
N THR A 449 -37.05 -8.37 2.14
CA THR A 449 -38.12 -8.07 3.08
C THR A 449 -37.77 -8.55 4.49
N LEU A 450 -38.50 -8.07 5.50
CA LEU A 450 -38.22 -8.40 6.91
C LEU A 450 -38.26 -9.91 7.19
N ASN A 451 -39.17 -10.62 6.52
CA ASN A 451 -39.34 -12.06 6.71
C ASN A 451 -38.28 -12.90 5.97
N GLU A 452 -37.55 -12.29 5.03
CA GLU A 452 -36.49 -12.95 4.24
C GLU A 452 -35.09 -12.71 4.87
N ILE A 453 -34.97 -11.93 5.97
CA ILE A 453 -33.65 -11.61 6.57
C ILE A 453 -32.96 -12.89 7.06
N ASP A 454 -33.70 -13.75 7.78
CA ASP A 454 -33.15 -14.96 8.39
C ASP A 454 -32.78 -16.04 7.35
N ASP A 455 -33.28 -15.92 6.11
CA ASP A 455 -32.89 -16.79 4.99
C ASP A 455 -31.50 -16.43 4.45
N VAL A 456 -31.08 -15.17 4.63
CA VAL A 456 -29.83 -14.62 4.10
C VAL A 456 -28.76 -14.52 5.19
N ILE A 457 -29.15 -14.14 6.40
CA ILE A 457 -28.28 -13.80 7.52
C ILE A 457 -28.65 -14.65 8.73
N SER A 458 -27.65 -15.34 9.29
CA SER A 458 -27.76 -16.02 10.57
C SER A 458 -26.81 -15.39 11.59
N ALA A 459 -27.21 -15.44 12.85
CA ALA A 459 -26.36 -15.15 13.99
C ALA A 459 -26.34 -16.32 14.99
N GLU A 460 -26.55 -17.54 14.49
CA GLU A 460 -26.63 -18.75 15.30
C GLU A 460 -25.48 -19.72 14.98
N ILE A 461 -25.07 -20.51 15.97
CA ILE A 461 -24.15 -21.64 15.80
C ILE A 461 -24.91 -22.75 15.05
N PRO A 462 -24.45 -23.18 13.86
CA PRO A 462 -25.08 -24.25 13.10
C PRO A 462 -25.11 -25.57 13.88
N ASP A 463 -26.10 -26.42 13.66
CA ASP A 463 -26.10 -27.76 14.24
C ASP A 463 -24.99 -28.61 13.60
N LYS A 464 -24.05 -29.08 14.43
CA LYS A 464 -22.92 -29.92 14.01
C LYS A 464 -23.37 -31.24 13.37
N ASN A 465 -24.53 -31.76 13.75
CA ASN A 465 -25.08 -33.01 13.20
C ASN A 465 -25.72 -32.80 11.82
N VAL A 466 -26.09 -31.56 11.48
CA VAL A 466 -26.71 -31.21 10.19
C VAL A 466 -25.65 -30.73 9.19
N ASP A 467 -24.79 -29.80 9.60
CA ASP A 467 -23.74 -29.25 8.74
C ASP A 467 -22.47 -28.99 9.56
N LYS A 468 -21.72 -30.08 9.82
CA LYS A 468 -20.43 -30.02 10.51
C LYS A 468 -19.46 -29.03 9.83
N GLY A 469 -19.48 -28.96 8.50
CA GLY A 469 -18.58 -28.08 7.75
C GLY A 469 -18.84 -26.61 8.05
N LEU A 470 -20.11 -26.18 7.98
CA LEU A 470 -20.50 -24.82 8.34
C LEU A 470 -20.27 -24.57 9.84
N HIS A 471 -20.66 -25.50 10.72
CA HIS A 471 -20.41 -25.39 12.16
C HIS A 471 -18.92 -25.08 12.44
N ASP A 472 -18.00 -25.88 11.90
CA ASP A 472 -16.57 -25.72 12.13
C ASP A 472 -16.04 -24.37 11.61
N ILE A 473 -16.58 -23.88 10.48
CA ILE A 473 -16.25 -22.56 9.92
C ILE A 473 -16.75 -21.43 10.84
N ILE A 474 -17.99 -21.51 11.33
CA ILE A 474 -18.60 -20.47 12.17
C ILE A 474 -17.91 -20.40 13.53
N VAL A 475 -17.68 -21.55 14.17
CA VAL A 475 -16.95 -21.61 15.46
C VAL A 475 -15.54 -21.04 15.32
N LYS A 476 -14.86 -21.32 14.20
CA LYS A 476 -13.50 -20.83 13.96
C LYS A 476 -13.43 -19.35 13.60
N ASN A 477 -14.32 -18.88 12.72
CA ASN A 477 -14.16 -17.60 12.04
C ASN A 477 -15.18 -16.53 12.48
N MET A 478 -16.35 -16.91 12.98
CA MET A 478 -17.48 -15.99 13.23
C MET A 478 -17.81 -15.80 14.71
N ILE A 479 -17.10 -16.45 15.63
CA ILE A 479 -17.25 -16.19 17.06
C ILE A 479 -16.46 -14.93 17.44
N HIS A 480 -17.16 -13.94 18.01
CA HIS A 480 -16.51 -12.83 18.69
C HIS A 480 -15.72 -13.35 19.88
N GLY A 481 -14.41 -13.09 19.91
CA GLY A 481 -13.57 -13.53 21.02
C GLY A 481 -14.10 -12.98 22.35
N PRO A 482 -14.23 -13.80 23.41
CA PRO A 482 -14.73 -13.36 24.71
C PRO A 482 -14.02 -12.08 25.18
N CYS A 483 -14.80 -11.12 25.67
CA CYS A 483 -14.38 -9.81 26.13
C CYS A 483 -15.13 -9.41 27.41
N GLY A 484 -14.85 -8.23 27.96
CA GLY A 484 -15.41 -7.83 29.24
C GLY A 484 -14.76 -8.61 30.38
N ALA A 485 -15.56 -9.06 31.35
CA ALA A 485 -15.09 -9.85 32.48
C ALA A 485 -14.36 -11.14 32.07
N LEU A 486 -14.70 -11.72 30.90
CA LEU A 486 -14.06 -12.94 30.38
C LEU A 486 -12.68 -12.68 29.76
N ASN A 487 -12.35 -11.42 29.44
CA ASN A 487 -11.06 -10.98 28.92
C ASN A 487 -10.98 -9.44 28.83
N GLU A 488 -10.48 -8.81 29.89
CA GLU A 488 -10.33 -7.35 29.94
C GLU A 488 -9.29 -6.82 28.94
N ASN A 489 -8.35 -7.67 28.51
CA ASN A 489 -7.32 -7.36 27.54
C ASN A 489 -7.78 -7.51 26.08
N SER A 490 -9.07 -7.79 25.84
CA SER A 490 -9.57 -7.96 24.47
C SER A 490 -9.46 -6.65 23.67
N PRO A 491 -9.05 -6.66 22.38
CA PRO A 491 -8.88 -5.45 21.57
C PRO A 491 -10.15 -4.60 21.35
N CYS A 492 -11.32 -5.13 21.73
CA CYS A 492 -12.62 -4.46 21.71
C CYS A 492 -12.97 -3.75 23.03
N MET A 493 -12.14 -3.88 24.08
CA MET A 493 -12.26 -3.13 25.32
C MET A 493 -11.65 -1.74 25.13
N ALA A 494 -12.39 -0.68 25.50
CA ALA A 494 -11.86 0.68 25.55
C ALA A 494 -12.40 1.40 26.78
N LYS A 495 -11.50 1.93 27.62
CA LYS A 495 -11.85 2.65 28.87
C LYS A 495 -12.84 1.87 29.76
N GLY A 496 -12.64 0.56 29.93
CA GLY A 496 -13.50 -0.30 30.75
C GLY A 496 -14.88 -0.62 30.15
N ARG A 497 -15.20 -0.18 28.93
CA ARG A 497 -16.47 -0.50 28.23
C ARG A 497 -16.22 -1.32 26.96
N TYR A 498 -17.13 -2.25 26.66
CA TYR A 498 -17.08 -3.06 25.43
C TYR A 498 -17.56 -2.25 24.22
N THR A 499 -16.65 -1.94 23.28
CA THR A 499 -16.96 -1.11 22.10
C THR A 499 -17.83 -1.81 21.05
N LYS A 500 -18.00 -3.14 21.17
CA LYS A 500 -18.72 -3.98 20.20
C LYS A 500 -20.02 -4.57 20.73
N GLN A 501 -20.40 -4.25 21.98
CA GLN A 501 -21.65 -4.68 22.61
C GLN A 501 -21.85 -6.21 22.57
N TYR A 502 -20.77 -6.96 22.84
CA TYR A 502 -20.83 -8.40 23.09
C TYR A 502 -20.70 -8.65 24.60
N PRO A 503 -21.38 -9.67 25.15
CA PRO A 503 -22.34 -10.56 24.49
C PRO A 503 -23.62 -9.85 24.00
N ARG A 504 -24.25 -10.36 22.94
CA ARG A 504 -25.53 -9.86 22.40
C ARG A 504 -26.71 -10.52 23.11
N LEU A 505 -27.88 -9.87 23.10
CA LEU A 505 -29.11 -10.45 23.68
C LEU A 505 -29.56 -11.69 22.89
N LEU A 506 -30.09 -12.68 23.61
CA LEU A 506 -30.80 -13.82 23.02
C LEU A 506 -32.22 -13.39 22.67
N VAL A 507 -32.64 -13.63 21.44
CA VAL A 507 -33.98 -13.29 20.92
C VAL A 507 -34.44 -14.39 19.96
N SER A 508 -35.69 -14.81 20.09
CA SER A 508 -36.27 -15.92 19.31
C SER A 508 -36.55 -15.56 17.85
N ASN A 509 -36.71 -14.27 17.54
CA ASN A 509 -36.95 -13.77 16.20
C ASN A 509 -36.11 -12.51 15.92
N THR A 510 -35.82 -12.25 14.66
CA THR A 510 -35.15 -11.01 14.25
C THR A 510 -36.06 -9.81 14.47
N ILE A 511 -35.60 -8.82 15.25
CA ILE A 511 -36.35 -7.60 15.57
C ILE A 511 -35.73 -6.42 14.83
N THR A 512 -36.55 -5.73 14.03
CA THR A 512 -36.14 -4.48 13.38
C THR A 512 -36.66 -3.27 14.16
N GLY A 513 -35.74 -2.41 14.59
CA GLY A 513 -36.07 -1.11 15.20
C GLY A 513 -35.99 0.02 14.17
N ASN A 514 -36.40 1.22 14.57
CA ASN A 514 -36.39 2.41 13.70
C ASN A 514 -34.98 2.93 13.36
N ASP A 515 -33.94 2.52 14.10
CA ASP A 515 -32.61 3.11 14.00
C ASP A 515 -31.45 2.11 14.23
N GLY A 516 -30.93 1.49 13.15
CA GLY A 516 -29.68 0.73 13.20
C GLY A 516 -29.72 -0.57 12.41
N TYR A 517 -28.78 -1.48 12.71
CA TYR A 517 -28.85 -2.87 12.25
C TYR A 517 -29.93 -3.64 13.03
N PRO A 518 -30.59 -4.65 12.42
CA PRO A 518 -31.51 -5.52 13.13
C PRO A 518 -30.88 -6.20 14.36
N GLN A 519 -31.70 -6.50 15.35
CA GLN A 519 -31.33 -7.49 16.36
C GLN A 519 -31.64 -8.87 15.79
N TYR A 520 -30.62 -9.52 15.22
CA TYR A 520 -30.78 -10.84 14.59
C TYR A 520 -31.19 -11.90 15.61
N ARG A 521 -31.99 -12.86 15.15
CA ARG A 521 -32.35 -14.08 15.88
C ARG A 521 -31.11 -14.76 16.46
N ARG A 522 -31.16 -15.03 17.76
CA ARG A 522 -30.15 -15.73 18.57
C ARG A 522 -30.89 -16.55 19.62
N ARG A 523 -31.30 -17.76 19.27
CA ARG A 523 -32.08 -18.60 20.21
C ARG A 523 -31.23 -19.05 21.39
N SER A 524 -31.83 -19.11 22.57
CA SER A 524 -31.23 -19.74 23.74
C SER A 524 -31.13 -21.25 23.54
N THR A 525 -30.37 -21.95 24.37
CA THR A 525 -30.31 -23.42 24.35
C THR A 525 -31.68 -24.07 24.62
N GLU A 526 -32.51 -23.43 25.45
CA GLU A 526 -33.88 -23.84 25.74
C GLU A 526 -34.79 -23.72 24.50
N ASP A 527 -34.50 -22.76 23.62
CA ASP A 527 -35.21 -22.53 22.35
C ASP A 527 -34.45 -23.18 21.15
N GLY A 528 -33.69 -24.24 21.40
CA GLY A 528 -33.00 -25.02 20.36
C GLY A 528 -31.70 -24.41 19.80
N GLY A 529 -31.22 -23.31 20.39
CA GLY A 529 -29.89 -22.75 20.13
C GLY A 529 -28.77 -23.71 20.52
N LYS A 530 -27.61 -23.57 19.87
CA LYS A 530 -26.45 -24.46 20.06
C LYS A 530 -25.33 -23.74 20.81
N THR A 531 -24.46 -24.51 21.46
CA THR A 531 -23.21 -24.04 22.06
C THR A 531 -22.01 -24.59 21.31
N ALA A 532 -20.86 -23.96 21.49
CA ALA A 532 -19.58 -24.45 20.99
C ALA A 532 -18.45 -24.17 21.97
N ILE A 533 -17.43 -25.02 21.94
CA ILE A 533 -16.23 -24.86 22.76
C ILE A 533 -15.14 -24.20 21.92
N ILE A 534 -14.66 -23.04 22.37
CA ILE A 534 -13.53 -22.32 21.75
C ILE A 534 -12.27 -22.48 22.60
N LYS A 535 -11.14 -22.78 21.96
CA LYS A 535 -9.83 -22.86 22.61
C LYS A 535 -9.07 -21.54 22.46
N LYS A 536 -8.75 -20.89 23.57
CA LYS A 536 -7.90 -19.69 23.61
C LYS A 536 -6.43 -20.06 23.38
N ARG A 537 -5.62 -19.05 23.00
CA ARG A 537 -4.17 -19.20 22.74
C ARG A 537 -3.38 -19.69 23.96
N ASN A 538 -3.86 -19.41 25.17
CA ASN A 538 -3.25 -19.86 26.43
C ASN A 538 -3.67 -21.29 26.83
N GLY A 539 -4.36 -22.03 25.96
CA GLY A 539 -4.80 -23.40 26.21
C GLY A 539 -6.17 -23.53 26.89
N THR A 540 -6.70 -22.45 27.49
CA THR A 540 -8.01 -22.47 28.15
C THR A 540 -9.15 -22.66 27.14
N THR A 541 -10.19 -23.39 27.54
CA THR A 541 -11.41 -23.58 26.76
C THR A 541 -12.55 -22.78 27.37
N ILE A 542 -13.35 -22.16 26.51
CA ILE A 542 -14.55 -21.42 26.92
C ILE A 542 -15.71 -21.95 26.09
N GLU A 543 -16.82 -22.25 26.77
CA GLU A 543 -18.08 -22.53 26.11
C GLU A 543 -18.77 -21.20 25.75
N VAL A 544 -19.21 -21.09 24.50
CA VAL A 544 -19.92 -19.93 23.98
C VAL A 544 -21.23 -20.36 23.34
N ASP A 545 -22.23 -19.50 23.42
CA ASP A 545 -23.54 -19.67 22.81
C ASP A 545 -23.75 -18.65 21.67
N ASN A 546 -25.00 -18.56 21.21
CA ASN A 546 -25.42 -17.63 20.17
C ASN A 546 -25.20 -16.15 20.52
N GLN A 547 -24.92 -15.77 21.76
CA GLN A 547 -24.65 -14.37 22.12
C GLN A 547 -23.33 -13.83 21.52
N TRP A 548 -22.42 -14.74 21.18
CA TRP A 548 -21.06 -14.40 20.71
C TRP A 548 -20.91 -14.43 19.19
N VAL A 549 -21.91 -14.87 18.45
CA VAL A 549 -21.81 -15.04 16.99
C VAL A 549 -21.86 -13.67 16.27
N VAL A 550 -20.94 -13.44 15.35
CA VAL A 550 -20.96 -12.30 14.43
C VAL A 550 -21.92 -12.64 13.27
N PRO A 551 -22.89 -11.78 12.92
CA PRO A 551 -23.85 -12.05 11.84
C PRO A 551 -23.15 -12.46 10.54
N TYR A 552 -23.63 -13.51 9.89
CA TYR A 552 -22.99 -14.09 8.71
C TYR A 552 -24.02 -14.62 7.73
N SER A 553 -23.61 -14.80 6.48
CA SER A 553 -24.41 -15.59 5.52
C SER A 553 -23.86 -17.01 5.49
N PRO A 554 -24.67 -18.05 5.82
CA PRO A 554 -24.26 -19.45 5.74
C PRO A 554 -23.59 -19.80 4.41
N LEU A 555 -24.19 -19.32 3.32
CA LEU A 555 -23.72 -19.54 1.96
C LEU A 555 -22.32 -18.95 1.72
N LEU A 556 -22.12 -17.67 2.04
CA LEU A 556 -20.82 -17.02 1.83
C LEU A 556 -19.74 -17.62 2.74
N SER A 557 -20.05 -17.83 4.02
CA SER A 557 -19.10 -18.39 4.98
C SER A 557 -18.63 -19.78 4.56
N LYS A 558 -19.55 -20.65 4.12
CA LYS A 558 -19.21 -22.00 3.63
C LYS A 558 -18.39 -21.96 2.36
N THR A 559 -18.73 -21.08 1.42
CA THR A 559 -18.06 -20.98 0.11
C THR A 559 -16.63 -20.46 0.23
N PHE A 560 -16.40 -19.47 1.10
CA PHE A 560 -15.10 -18.77 1.17
C PHE A 560 -14.24 -19.15 2.37
N ASN A 561 -14.80 -19.87 3.36
CA ASN A 561 -14.12 -20.27 4.60
C ASN A 561 -13.31 -19.11 5.19
N ALA A 562 -13.98 -18.06 5.63
CA ALA A 562 -13.35 -16.84 6.12
C ALA A 562 -14.28 -16.10 7.08
N HIS A 563 -13.74 -15.11 7.78
CA HIS A 563 -14.56 -14.19 8.56
C HIS A 563 -15.30 -13.23 7.61
N ILE A 564 -16.61 -13.47 7.42
CA ILE A 564 -17.51 -12.67 6.56
C ILE A 564 -18.67 -12.17 7.40
N ASN A 565 -18.58 -10.93 7.88
CA ASN A 565 -19.72 -10.29 8.55
C ASN A 565 -20.72 -9.82 7.48
N VAL A 566 -22.00 -10.14 7.64
CA VAL A 566 -23.07 -9.69 6.74
C VAL A 566 -24.14 -8.99 7.56
N GLU A 567 -24.40 -7.73 7.22
CA GLU A 567 -25.37 -6.90 7.93
C GLU A 567 -26.48 -6.43 6.98
N TYR A 568 -27.73 -6.55 7.41
CA TYR A 568 -28.87 -5.96 6.70
C TYR A 568 -28.96 -4.45 6.97
N CYS A 569 -29.00 -3.67 5.90
CA CYS A 569 -28.92 -2.21 5.99
C CYS A 569 -30.30 -1.59 6.21
N ASN A 570 -30.87 -1.68 7.42
CA ASN A 570 -32.27 -1.30 7.68
C ASN A 570 -32.57 0.22 7.61
N SER A 571 -31.64 1.11 7.96
CA SER A 571 -31.92 2.55 8.11
C SER A 571 -30.95 3.48 7.41
N VAL A 572 -31.36 4.74 7.21
CA VAL A 572 -30.51 5.83 6.67
C VAL A 572 -29.32 6.15 7.59
N LYS A 573 -29.43 5.87 8.90
CA LYS A 573 -28.28 5.98 9.82
C LYS A 573 -27.18 4.95 9.47
N ALA A 574 -27.56 3.77 8.97
CA ALA A 574 -26.61 2.81 8.43
C ALA A 574 -25.88 3.40 7.22
N ILE A 575 -26.52 4.22 6.38
CA ILE A 575 -25.84 4.89 5.25
C ILE A 575 -24.72 5.82 5.72
N LYS A 576 -24.96 6.66 6.74
CA LYS A 576 -23.91 7.54 7.32
C LYS A 576 -22.74 6.72 7.86
N TYR A 577 -23.05 5.64 8.59
CA TYR A 577 -22.04 4.75 9.13
C TYR A 577 -21.28 4.02 8.02
N ILE A 578 -21.96 3.47 7.03
CA ILE A 578 -21.31 2.68 5.98
C ILE A 578 -20.52 3.57 5.02
N CYS A 579 -21.01 4.76 4.68
CA CYS A 579 -20.22 5.76 3.96
C CYS A 579 -18.97 6.14 4.77
N LYS A 580 -19.04 6.20 6.10
CA LYS A 580 -17.84 6.35 6.93
C LYS A 580 -16.86 5.18 6.75
N TYR A 581 -17.30 3.91 6.67
CA TYR A 581 -16.38 2.77 6.48
C TYR A 581 -15.83 2.63 5.06
N VAL A 582 -16.64 2.99 4.06
CA VAL A 582 -16.25 2.97 2.64
C VAL A 582 -15.30 4.12 2.32
N ASN A 583 -15.48 5.28 2.97
CA ASN A 583 -14.69 6.49 2.77
C ASN A 583 -13.72 6.78 3.92
N LYS A 584 -13.51 5.83 4.83
CA LYS A 584 -12.42 5.91 5.80
C LYS A 584 -11.14 5.73 5.01
N GLY A 585 -10.37 6.80 4.83
CA GLY A 585 -9.03 6.69 4.26
C GLY A 585 -8.14 5.78 5.11
N SER A 586 -6.92 5.51 4.65
CA SER A 586 -5.91 4.87 5.50
C SER A 586 -5.84 5.60 6.84
N ASP A 587 -5.61 4.87 7.94
CA ASP A 587 -5.52 5.50 9.27
C ASP A 587 -4.56 6.69 9.16
N MET A 588 -4.98 7.87 9.61
CA MET A 588 -4.14 9.05 9.68
C MET A 588 -3.90 9.43 11.14
N ALA A 589 -2.69 9.88 11.45
CA ALA A 589 -2.44 10.51 12.73
C ALA A 589 -3.07 11.92 12.76
N VAL A 590 -3.68 12.27 13.89
CA VAL A 590 -4.15 13.64 14.15
C VAL A 590 -2.93 14.50 14.48
N PHE A 591 -2.77 15.62 13.77
CA PHE A 591 -1.78 16.65 14.10
C PHE A 591 -2.46 17.85 14.75
N GLY A 592 -1.82 18.42 15.76
CA GLY A 592 -1.94 19.86 16.00
C GLY A 592 -1.16 20.56 14.89
N LEU A 593 -1.80 21.48 14.17
CA LEU A 593 -1.13 22.33 13.20
C LEU A 593 0.03 23.04 13.92
N GLN A 594 1.27 22.83 13.47
CA GLN A 594 2.36 23.72 13.87
C GLN A 594 2.02 25.12 13.30
N PRO A 595 2.03 26.18 14.13
CA PRO A 595 1.60 27.52 13.74
C PRO A 595 2.51 28.22 12.69
N GLU A 596 3.56 27.54 12.22
CA GLU A 596 4.61 28.12 11.37
C GLU A 596 4.56 27.68 9.89
N ILE A 597 3.69 26.74 9.52
CA ILE A 597 3.50 26.37 8.10
C ILE A 597 2.61 27.42 7.44
N LYS A 598 3.22 28.52 6.95
CA LYS A 598 2.56 29.62 6.23
C LYS A 598 1.89 29.21 4.91
N ASP A 599 2.21 28.04 4.35
CA ASP A 599 1.66 27.54 3.07
C ASP A 599 0.98 26.17 3.23
N PHE A 600 -0.31 26.07 2.87
CA PHE A 600 -1.06 24.81 2.82
C PHE A 600 -0.49 23.87 1.72
N ASP A 601 0.53 23.05 2.04
CA ASP A 601 1.04 21.94 1.19
C ASP A 601 0.34 20.62 1.55
N GLU A 602 -0.59 20.17 0.70
CA GLU A 602 -1.33 18.92 0.89
C GLU A 602 -0.44 17.68 0.80
N ILE A 603 0.69 17.73 0.08
CA ILE A 603 1.64 16.61 -0.01
C ILE A 603 2.28 16.39 1.35
N VAL A 604 2.72 17.46 2.03
CA VAL A 604 3.34 17.37 3.35
C VAL A 604 2.35 16.84 4.38
N GLN A 605 1.11 17.35 4.38
CA GLN A 605 0.05 16.89 5.29
C GLN A 605 -0.27 15.40 5.08
N TYR A 606 -0.40 14.98 3.82
CA TYR A 606 -0.63 13.58 3.47
C TYR A 606 0.51 12.67 3.96
N GLN A 607 1.77 13.05 3.67
CA GLN A 607 2.94 12.26 4.06
C GLN A 607 3.12 12.18 5.58
N ALA A 608 2.83 13.25 6.31
CA ALA A 608 2.93 13.25 7.76
C ALA A 608 1.89 12.30 8.38
N GLY A 609 0.65 12.35 7.89
CA GLY A 609 -0.48 11.64 8.51
C GLY A 609 -0.52 10.16 8.23
N ARG A 610 -0.01 9.73 7.08
CA ARG A 610 -0.19 8.35 6.62
C ARG A 610 0.51 7.32 7.50
N TYR A 611 -0.11 6.15 7.56
CA TYR A 611 0.56 4.92 7.98
C TYR A 611 0.70 3.96 6.79
N ILE A 612 1.79 3.21 6.76
CA ILE A 612 2.05 2.19 5.75
C ILE A 612 2.31 0.86 6.47
N SER A 613 1.54 -0.17 6.13
CA SER A 613 1.78 -1.54 6.59
C SER A 613 2.37 -2.40 5.46
N SER A 614 3.10 -3.48 5.78
CA SER A 614 3.74 -4.29 4.74
C SER A 614 2.75 -4.98 3.79
N ASN A 615 1.55 -5.36 4.24
CA ASN A 615 0.54 -5.94 3.35
C ASN A 615 -0.08 -4.88 2.42
N GLU A 616 -0.36 -3.68 2.93
CA GLU A 616 -0.78 -2.52 2.13
C GLU A 616 0.29 -2.14 1.11
N ALA A 617 1.56 -2.10 1.53
CA ALA A 617 2.68 -1.80 0.65
C ALA A 617 2.73 -2.77 -0.53
N VAL A 618 2.59 -4.08 -0.29
CA VAL A 618 2.56 -5.07 -1.40
C VAL A 618 1.34 -4.87 -2.30
N TRP A 619 0.15 -4.63 -1.74
CA TRP A 619 -1.05 -4.34 -2.53
C TRP A 619 -0.86 -3.15 -3.47
N ARG A 620 -0.23 -2.09 -2.95
CA ARG A 620 0.07 -0.87 -3.70
C ARG A 620 1.17 -1.05 -4.73
N ILE A 621 2.26 -1.77 -4.39
CA ILE A 621 3.34 -2.12 -5.32
C ILE A 621 2.79 -2.94 -6.49
N LEU A 622 1.86 -3.87 -6.25
CA LEU A 622 1.22 -4.67 -7.30
C LEU A 622 0.10 -3.93 -8.05
N SER A 623 -0.13 -2.65 -7.73
CA SER A 623 -1.15 -1.80 -8.36
C SER A 623 -2.57 -2.37 -8.26
N PHE A 624 -2.90 -3.04 -7.16
CA PHE A 624 -4.26 -3.52 -6.94
C PHE A 624 -5.17 -2.34 -6.55
N PRO A 625 -6.38 -2.24 -7.15
CA PRO A 625 -7.32 -1.19 -6.79
C PRO A 625 -7.83 -1.41 -5.38
N ILE A 626 -7.96 -0.31 -4.65
CA ILE A 626 -8.53 -0.28 -3.30
C ILE A 626 -10.04 -0.18 -3.36
N HIS A 627 -10.52 0.58 -4.34
CA HIS A 627 -11.93 0.87 -4.53
C HIS A 627 -12.37 0.36 -5.89
N GLU A 628 -13.51 -0.31 -5.95
CA GLU A 628 -14.21 -0.59 -7.20
C GLU A 628 -15.71 -0.44 -6.97
N ARG A 629 -16.41 -0.16 -8.06
CA ARG A 629 -17.85 0.08 -8.05
C ARG A 629 -18.47 -0.24 -9.41
N SER A 630 -19.75 -0.54 -9.40
CA SER A 630 -20.57 -0.70 -10.61
C SER A 630 -22.00 -0.28 -10.30
N PRO A 631 -22.66 0.52 -11.17
CA PRO A 631 -22.17 1.08 -12.43
C PRO A 631 -21.21 2.25 -12.23
N ALA A 632 -20.43 2.64 -13.24
CA ALA A 632 -19.52 3.79 -13.12
C ALA A 632 -20.28 5.10 -12.80
N VAL A 633 -19.67 5.97 -11.98
CA VAL A 633 -20.22 7.29 -11.62
C VAL A 633 -19.44 8.37 -12.36
N VAL A 634 -20.15 9.35 -12.92
CA VAL A 634 -19.58 10.51 -13.62
C VAL A 634 -19.83 11.75 -12.77
N HIS A 635 -18.76 12.46 -12.41
CA HIS A 635 -18.89 13.74 -11.70
C HIS A 635 -19.32 14.84 -12.65
N LEU A 636 -20.43 15.49 -12.32
CA LEU A 636 -20.96 16.63 -13.05
C LEU A 636 -20.53 17.92 -12.35
N ALA A 637 -19.92 18.83 -13.10
CA ALA A 637 -19.61 20.17 -12.63
C ALA A 637 -20.90 20.94 -12.29
N VAL A 638 -20.89 21.65 -11.16
CA VAL A 638 -21.92 22.62 -10.79
C VAL A 638 -21.20 23.87 -10.29
N HIS A 639 -21.53 25.01 -10.87
CA HIS A 639 -20.95 26.30 -10.52
C HIS A 639 -21.91 27.42 -10.94
N LEU A 640 -21.77 28.59 -10.33
CA LEU A 640 -22.45 29.80 -10.79
C LEU A 640 -21.90 30.23 -12.17
N GLN A 641 -22.58 31.15 -12.83
CA GLN A 641 -22.09 31.73 -14.08
C GLN A 641 -20.67 32.26 -13.87
N ASN A 642 -19.74 31.88 -14.76
CA ASN A 642 -18.31 32.23 -14.67
C ASN A 642 -17.56 31.68 -13.43
N GLY A 643 -18.20 30.81 -12.64
CA GLY A 643 -17.58 30.13 -11.48
C GLY A 643 -16.88 28.81 -11.81
N GLN A 644 -16.73 28.45 -13.10
CA GLN A 644 -16.09 27.20 -13.49
C GLN A 644 -14.64 27.14 -13.00
N ARG A 645 -14.21 25.98 -12.51
CA ARG A 645 -12.80 25.72 -12.22
C ARG A 645 -12.05 25.58 -13.53
N VAL A 646 -11.04 26.42 -13.74
CA VAL A 646 -10.22 26.41 -14.96
C VAL A 646 -8.78 26.06 -14.60
N TYR A 647 -8.21 25.11 -15.34
CA TYR A 647 -6.80 24.78 -15.23
C TYR A 647 -5.99 25.61 -16.22
N PHE A 648 -4.97 26.29 -15.72
CA PHE A 648 -4.17 27.21 -16.51
C PHE A 648 -2.68 27.11 -16.20
N THR A 649 -1.86 27.50 -17.17
CA THR A 649 -0.40 27.67 -17.09
C THR A 649 -0.09 29.12 -17.43
N GLU A 650 1.13 29.59 -17.10
CA GLU A 650 1.60 30.92 -17.53
C GLU A 650 1.47 31.10 -19.06
N THR A 651 1.66 30.03 -19.83
CA THR A 651 1.56 30.06 -21.29
C THR A 651 0.14 30.10 -21.84
N ASN A 652 -0.87 29.62 -21.11
CA ASN A 652 -2.25 29.55 -21.62
C ASN A 652 -3.25 30.41 -20.83
N VAL A 653 -2.81 31.13 -19.79
CA VAL A 653 -3.70 31.89 -18.90
C VAL A 653 -4.54 32.91 -19.66
N GLN A 654 -3.94 33.65 -20.60
CA GLN A 654 -4.66 34.61 -21.43
C GLN A 654 -5.73 33.93 -22.31
N GLN A 655 -5.36 32.81 -22.95
CA GLN A 655 -6.31 32.02 -23.73
C GLN A 655 -7.45 31.47 -22.87
N ARG A 656 -7.15 31.03 -21.64
CA ARG A 656 -8.13 30.50 -20.69
C ARG A 656 -9.09 31.55 -20.18
N VAL A 657 -8.63 32.79 -20.01
CA VAL A 657 -9.46 33.94 -19.64
C VAL A 657 -10.39 34.32 -20.78
N LEU A 658 -9.91 34.34 -22.03
CA LEU A 658 -10.74 34.69 -23.19
C LEU A 658 -11.73 33.57 -23.56
N ASN A 659 -11.28 32.32 -23.53
CA ASN A 659 -12.03 31.14 -23.96
C ASN A 659 -11.96 30.03 -22.90
N PRO A 660 -12.79 30.11 -21.84
CA PRO A 660 -12.83 29.07 -20.83
C PRO A 660 -13.32 27.75 -21.44
N PRO A 661 -12.69 26.61 -21.10
CA PRO A 661 -13.11 25.31 -21.61
C PRO A 661 -14.50 24.94 -21.07
N ASP A 662 -15.31 24.31 -21.91
CA ASP A 662 -16.62 23.83 -21.50
C ASP A 662 -16.53 22.84 -20.35
N THR A 663 -17.40 23.04 -19.37
CA THR A 663 -17.67 22.08 -18.29
C THR A 663 -18.81 21.17 -18.72
N THR A 664 -19.05 20.10 -17.96
CA THR A 664 -20.24 19.29 -18.18
C THR A 664 -21.53 20.13 -18.04
N LEU A 665 -21.53 21.23 -17.27
CA LEU A 665 -22.72 22.07 -17.10
C LEU A 665 -22.97 22.94 -18.32
N THR A 666 -21.94 23.63 -18.82
CA THR A 666 -22.08 24.50 -20.00
C THR A 666 -22.35 23.66 -21.25
N ALA A 667 -21.69 22.50 -21.38
CA ALA A 667 -21.97 21.56 -22.45
C ALA A 667 -23.37 20.95 -22.38
N PHE A 668 -23.95 20.78 -21.18
CA PHE A 668 -25.35 20.37 -21.05
C PHE A 668 -26.31 21.45 -21.58
N PHE A 669 -26.06 22.72 -21.28
CA PHE A 669 -26.87 23.81 -21.85
C PHE A 669 -26.79 23.84 -23.38
N SER A 670 -25.60 23.64 -23.94
CA SER A 670 -25.41 23.52 -25.40
C SER A 670 -26.11 22.28 -25.98
N LEU A 671 -26.03 21.14 -25.30
CA LEU A 671 -26.74 19.92 -25.68
C LEU A 671 -28.26 20.15 -25.72
N CYS A 672 -28.83 20.78 -24.68
CA CYS A 672 -30.24 21.11 -24.61
C CYS A 672 -30.69 22.09 -25.69
N LYS A 673 -29.82 22.89 -26.29
CA LYS A 673 -30.20 23.72 -27.45
C LYS A 673 -30.42 22.87 -28.71
N ASN A 674 -29.59 21.84 -28.90
CA ASN A 674 -29.47 21.11 -30.15
C ASN A 674 -30.18 19.75 -30.16
N ASP A 675 -30.48 19.17 -29.00
CA ASP A 675 -31.09 17.84 -28.87
C ASP A 675 -32.42 17.93 -28.09
N SER A 676 -33.53 17.57 -28.76
CA SER A 676 -34.88 17.65 -28.21
C SER A 676 -35.16 16.63 -27.11
N PHE A 677 -34.43 15.51 -27.08
CA PHE A 677 -34.52 14.53 -26.00
C PHE A 677 -33.76 15.03 -24.76
N ALA A 678 -32.58 15.62 -24.95
CA ALA A 678 -31.80 16.16 -23.85
C ALA A 678 -32.56 17.25 -23.06
N LYS A 679 -33.40 18.06 -23.73
CA LYS A 679 -34.28 19.06 -23.09
C LYS A 679 -35.24 18.46 -22.04
N LYS A 680 -35.57 17.17 -22.16
CA LYS A 680 -36.49 16.47 -21.26
C LYS A 680 -35.77 15.84 -20.05
N LEU A 681 -34.45 15.89 -20.01
CA LEU A 681 -33.64 15.29 -18.95
C LEU A 681 -33.27 16.33 -17.90
N LEU A 682 -33.28 15.91 -16.63
CA LEU A 682 -32.52 16.60 -15.60
C LEU A 682 -31.03 16.46 -15.88
N TYR A 683 -30.23 17.46 -15.50
CA TYR A 683 -28.78 17.43 -15.68
C TYR A 683 -28.12 16.17 -15.10
N THR A 684 -28.64 15.67 -13.97
CA THR A 684 -28.17 14.44 -13.32
C THR A 684 -28.53 13.15 -14.06
N GLU A 685 -29.48 13.19 -14.99
CA GLU A 685 -29.91 12.03 -15.78
C GLU A 685 -29.13 11.92 -17.11
N VAL A 686 -28.51 13.01 -17.54
CA VAL A 686 -27.72 13.09 -18.79
C VAL A 686 -26.69 11.95 -18.88
N PRO A 687 -25.90 11.64 -17.83
CA PRO A 687 -24.91 10.57 -17.91
C PRO A 687 -25.49 9.18 -18.16
N SER A 688 -26.79 8.96 -17.97
CA SER A 688 -27.46 7.69 -18.26
C SER A 688 -27.68 7.48 -19.77
N TYR A 689 -27.75 8.57 -20.55
CA TYR A 689 -28.05 8.54 -21.98
C TYR A 689 -26.92 9.08 -22.87
N TYR A 690 -26.03 9.88 -22.29
CA TYR A 690 -24.90 10.50 -22.96
C TYR A 690 -23.60 10.17 -22.23
N THR A 691 -22.49 10.18 -22.96
CA THR A 691 -21.12 10.03 -22.43
C THR A 691 -20.39 11.34 -22.61
N TRP A 692 -19.66 11.75 -21.58
CA TRP A 692 -18.82 12.94 -21.64
C TRP A 692 -17.53 12.66 -22.44
N SER A 693 -17.32 13.41 -23.52
CA SER A 693 -16.09 13.39 -24.29
C SER A 693 -15.09 14.39 -23.70
N THR A 694 -14.15 13.92 -22.87
CA THR A 694 -13.15 14.80 -22.24
C THR A 694 -12.29 15.54 -23.26
N LYS A 695 -12.07 14.95 -24.45
CA LYS A 695 -11.28 15.54 -25.54
C LYS A 695 -12.04 16.66 -26.23
N ASN A 696 -13.28 16.40 -26.62
CA ASN A 696 -14.10 17.33 -27.40
C ASN A 696 -14.90 18.31 -26.52
N LYS A 697 -14.95 18.05 -25.20
CA LYS A 697 -15.74 18.81 -24.21
C LYS A 697 -17.23 18.89 -24.53
N VAL A 698 -17.78 17.80 -25.06
CA VAL A 698 -19.21 17.67 -25.41
C VAL A 698 -19.79 16.37 -24.87
N PHE A 699 -21.12 16.33 -24.74
CA PHE A 699 -21.86 15.11 -24.51
C PHE A 699 -22.20 14.43 -25.83
N GLU A 700 -21.85 13.15 -25.93
CA GLU A 700 -22.13 12.30 -27.09
C GLU A 700 -23.18 11.26 -26.69
N ARG A 701 -24.18 10.99 -27.55
CA ARG A 701 -25.20 9.98 -27.27
C ARG A 701 -24.54 8.62 -27.06
N ARG A 702 -24.92 7.90 -25.99
CA ARG A 702 -24.43 6.54 -25.75
C ARG A 702 -24.87 5.64 -26.90
N LYS A 703 -23.92 4.87 -27.44
CA LYS A 703 -24.23 3.71 -28.27
C LYS A 703 -24.72 2.64 -27.30
N GLN A 704 -25.98 2.25 -27.42
CA GLN A 704 -26.57 1.16 -26.62
C GLN A 704 -26.01 -0.18 -27.05
#